data_AF-A0A7W0QKZ4-F1
#
_entry.id   AF-A0A7W0QKZ4-F1
#
_cell.length_a   1.000
_cell.length_b   1.000
_cell.length_c   1.000
_cell.angle_alpha   90.00
_cell.angle_beta   90.00
_cell.angle_gamma   90.00
#
_symmetry.space_group_name_H-M   'P 1'
#
loop_
_entity.id
_entity.type
_entity.pdbx_description
1 polymer ?
#
loop_
_entity_poly.entity_id
_entity_poly.type
_entity_poly.pdbx_seq_one_letter_code
_entity_poly.pdbx_strand_id
1 'polypeptide(L)'
;MTPVPRDLPSGTVTFLFTDVEGSTKLLHELGDSYADLLGEHRRVLRDAFARHGGVEVDTQGDAFFVAFGRANDALAAAGDAQEALSSGRLGVRMGLHTGEPLLTDEGYVGIDVHRAARIAAAGHGSQILVSQSTRDLVGGDRLRDLGKHRLKDLTASERIYQLGDATFPPLKTLDRTNLPIAATPLVGRERELAELTELLGDETRLVTVTGAGGSGKTRLALQVAAELADDFRDGVFFVPLAPIQDPALVAPAIAQATGVRGLDDLRELELLVLVDNLEHLLPSVSELSSLLAAAANVTLLVTSRVRLRVAAELEYPLEPFAEDEAIEFFVDRARAVKRDVRRDPSVAEICRRLDGLPLALELAASRVKVLDPPLLLERLGRRLPVLTGGARDAPVRQQTLRATIEWSYALLETRLQAVLRRLAVFAGSFSLDAAEQVAKAELDEISALVDWSLLKPIGDGRFLMLETIREYALEALEEGGETEEVRDRHLDYFLALVEEAEPQLTGADQGEWYDRLAVEHDNVGEALSYACDSGDGERALMLAGTIWRFWWNRGYTVESAHWYARAFAVASDVTPKARARGVFGAAHIAEARGDAEQARIEFEEAARLLGEIGETRWLILAMTHLAGAYRTLGYPERADGTQQEALALAQESGDVRGGAVVKSNMASFLLADGDEERAARLFAEALEEHRSVGDVYGTALGFASLATVAFRSGDDEQAARNFTESLRLSSSIGDTHSLIGILATAVPVVFARGDAVSSAQLSAAAVTLSKAHGFALDRDERRLLDDTALAARRALGERFEDAWAAGEELELAAAVDLALQALD
;
A
#
# COMPACT_ATOMS: atom_id res chain seq x y z
N MET A 1 -42.48 -11.50 14.94
CA MET A 1 -41.74 -12.66 14.39
C MET A 1 -42.67 -13.37 13.42
N THR A 2 -42.54 -13.03 12.14
CA THR A 2 -43.21 -13.71 11.03
C THR A 2 -42.48 -15.04 10.81
N PRO A 3 -43.17 -16.18 10.62
CA PRO A 3 -42.50 -17.46 10.41
C PRO A 3 -41.71 -17.44 9.09
N VAL A 4 -40.48 -17.97 9.11
CA VAL A 4 -39.62 -18.15 7.93
C VAL A 4 -40.38 -18.98 6.86
N PRO A 5 -40.36 -18.60 5.58
CA PRO A 5 -40.99 -19.38 4.50
C PRO A 5 -40.42 -20.80 4.47
N ARG A 6 -41.28 -21.82 4.45
CA ARG A 6 -40.88 -23.24 4.55
C ARG A 6 -40.10 -23.80 3.34
N ASP A 7 -39.88 -23.01 2.30
CA ASP A 7 -39.31 -23.44 1.01
C ASP A 7 -38.10 -22.57 0.57
N LEU A 8 -37.21 -22.21 1.50
CA LEU A 8 -35.97 -21.50 1.15
C LEU A 8 -35.00 -22.41 0.36
N PRO A 9 -34.38 -21.93 -0.74
CA PRO A 9 -33.35 -22.67 -1.47
C PRO A 9 -32.18 -23.11 -0.55
N SER A 10 -31.61 -24.28 -0.80
CA SER A 10 -30.47 -24.81 -0.03
C SER A 10 -29.38 -25.37 -0.95
N GLY A 11 -28.12 -25.40 -0.50
CA GLY A 11 -26.97 -25.77 -1.32
C GLY A 11 -26.35 -24.53 -1.94
N THR A 12 -26.05 -24.56 -3.24
CA THR A 12 -25.63 -23.37 -3.99
C THR A 12 -26.82 -22.44 -4.20
N VAL A 13 -26.79 -21.26 -3.59
CA VAL A 13 -27.89 -20.28 -3.61
C VAL A 13 -27.37 -18.94 -4.14
N THR A 14 -28.16 -18.28 -4.98
CA THR A 14 -27.88 -16.91 -5.42
C THR A 14 -28.75 -15.93 -4.66
N PHE A 15 -28.12 -14.98 -3.98
CA PHE A 15 -28.76 -13.90 -3.25
C PHE A 15 -28.82 -12.65 -4.10
N LEU A 16 -29.94 -11.95 -4.03
CA LEU A 16 -30.17 -10.64 -4.62
C LEU A 16 -30.54 -9.67 -3.49
N PHE A 17 -29.77 -8.60 -3.37
CA PHE A 17 -30.08 -7.47 -2.49
C PHE A 17 -30.43 -6.24 -3.33
N THR A 18 -31.41 -5.47 -2.88
CA THR A 18 -31.73 -4.16 -3.46
C THR A 18 -31.64 -3.05 -2.42
N ASP A 19 -31.39 -1.83 -2.89
CA ASP A 19 -31.48 -0.61 -2.10
C ASP A 19 -31.86 0.56 -3.00
N VAL A 20 -32.53 1.59 -2.46
CA VAL A 20 -32.88 2.80 -3.22
C VAL A 20 -31.84 3.88 -2.91
N GLU A 21 -31.19 4.38 -3.94
CA GLU A 21 -30.19 5.42 -3.78
C GLU A 21 -30.84 6.73 -3.28
N GLY A 22 -30.32 7.28 -2.18
CA GLY A 22 -30.77 8.57 -1.64
C GLY A 22 -32.16 8.56 -1.00
N SER A 23 -32.62 7.40 -0.53
CA SER A 23 -33.97 7.21 0.05
C SER A 23 -34.34 8.20 1.16
N THR A 24 -33.41 8.52 2.07
CA THR A 24 -33.62 9.51 3.14
C THR A 24 -33.89 10.91 2.59
N LYS A 25 -33.15 11.32 1.55
CA LYS A 25 -33.33 12.63 0.91
C LYS A 25 -34.66 12.69 0.15
N LEU A 26 -35.01 11.62 -0.57
CA LEU A 26 -36.29 11.48 -1.27
C LEU A 26 -37.50 11.52 -0.32
N LEU A 27 -37.38 10.92 0.87
CA LEU A 27 -38.41 10.99 1.91
C LEU A 27 -38.67 12.44 2.35
N HIS A 28 -37.60 13.23 2.53
CA HIS A 28 -37.72 14.66 2.88
C HIS A 28 -38.31 15.52 1.75
N GLU A 29 -37.98 15.22 0.50
CA GLU A 29 -38.45 15.98 -0.67
C GLU A 29 -39.92 15.66 -1.04
N LEU A 30 -40.34 14.40 -0.91
CA LEU A 30 -41.64 13.92 -1.38
C LEU A 30 -42.71 13.80 -0.28
N GLY A 31 -42.31 13.79 1.00
CA GLY A 31 -43.22 13.71 2.15
C GLY A 31 -44.21 12.55 2.03
N ASP A 32 -45.51 12.83 2.22
CA ASP A 32 -46.58 11.82 2.20
C ASP A 32 -46.70 11.05 0.88
N SER A 33 -46.25 11.63 -0.24
CA SER A 33 -46.28 10.97 -1.56
C SER A 33 -45.21 9.88 -1.76
N TYR A 34 -44.23 9.81 -0.84
CA TYR A 34 -43.19 8.77 -0.85
C TYR A 34 -43.78 7.38 -0.55
N ALA A 35 -44.80 7.29 0.29
CA ALA A 35 -45.40 6.02 0.68
C ALA A 35 -46.08 5.30 -0.50
N ASP A 36 -46.79 6.04 -1.35
CA ASP A 36 -47.43 5.49 -2.56
C ASP A 36 -46.40 5.06 -3.61
N LEU A 37 -45.35 5.86 -3.80
CA LEU A 37 -44.25 5.55 -4.71
C LEU A 37 -43.49 4.29 -4.27
N LEU A 38 -43.22 4.16 -2.97
CA LEU A 38 -42.58 2.98 -2.39
C LEU A 38 -43.48 1.74 -2.48
N GLY A 39 -44.81 1.92 -2.34
CA GLY A 39 -45.80 0.86 -2.51
C GLY A 39 -45.79 0.27 -3.92
N GLU A 40 -45.79 1.13 -4.94
CA GLU A 40 -45.73 0.71 -6.34
C GLU A 40 -44.37 0.07 -6.68
N HIS A 41 -43.28 0.65 -6.18
CA HIS A 41 -41.93 0.10 -6.33
C HIS A 41 -41.83 -1.33 -5.78
N ARG A 42 -42.29 -1.57 -4.55
CA ARG A 42 -42.32 -2.91 -3.94
C ARG A 42 -43.18 -3.90 -4.73
N ARG A 43 -44.29 -3.43 -5.30
CA ARG A 43 -45.17 -4.27 -6.14
C ARG A 43 -44.45 -4.73 -7.40
N VAL A 44 -43.75 -3.82 -8.07
CA VAL A 44 -42.98 -4.10 -9.30
C VAL A 44 -41.83 -5.08 -9.03
N LEU A 45 -41.04 -4.83 -7.97
CA LEU A 45 -39.94 -5.72 -7.59
C LEU A 45 -40.44 -7.13 -7.25
N ARG A 46 -41.47 -7.26 -6.42
CA ARG A 46 -42.05 -8.57 -6.07
C ARG A 46 -42.55 -9.34 -7.29
N ASP A 47 -43.21 -8.67 -8.22
CA ASP A 47 -43.68 -9.32 -9.45
C ASP A 47 -42.50 -9.82 -10.31
N ALA A 48 -41.47 -8.99 -10.50
CA ALA A 48 -40.27 -9.38 -11.23
C ALA A 48 -39.55 -10.57 -10.57
N PHE A 49 -39.33 -10.52 -9.26
CA PHE A 49 -38.65 -11.60 -8.55
C PHE A 49 -39.45 -12.91 -8.54
N ALA A 50 -40.77 -12.84 -8.33
CA ALA A 50 -41.63 -14.01 -8.33
C ALA A 50 -41.72 -14.69 -9.71
N ARG A 51 -41.70 -13.92 -10.81
CA ARG A 51 -41.71 -14.47 -12.19
C ARG A 51 -40.54 -15.39 -12.49
N HIS A 52 -39.41 -15.18 -11.81
CA HIS A 52 -38.19 -15.97 -11.95
C HIS A 52 -37.95 -16.89 -10.74
N GLY A 53 -38.98 -17.17 -9.94
CA GLY A 53 -38.89 -18.13 -8.83
C GLY A 53 -38.08 -17.65 -7.63
N GLY A 54 -37.89 -16.34 -7.48
CA GLY A 54 -37.27 -15.74 -6.30
C GLY A 54 -38.13 -15.87 -5.06
N VAL A 55 -37.50 -16.22 -3.93
CA VAL A 55 -38.15 -16.31 -2.62
C VAL A 55 -37.70 -15.13 -1.76
N GLU A 56 -38.63 -14.23 -1.41
CA GLU A 56 -38.38 -13.10 -0.50
C GLU A 56 -38.02 -13.64 0.90
N VAL A 57 -36.80 -13.35 1.34
CA VAL A 57 -36.28 -13.77 2.65
C VAL A 57 -36.59 -12.71 3.70
N ASP A 58 -36.29 -11.45 3.39
CA ASP A 58 -36.61 -10.29 4.23
C ASP A 58 -36.88 -9.04 3.36
N THR A 59 -37.56 -8.05 3.94
CA THR A 59 -37.77 -6.73 3.34
C THR A 59 -37.82 -5.68 4.44
N GLN A 60 -36.84 -4.78 4.45
CA GLN A 60 -36.70 -3.71 5.44
C GLN A 60 -36.76 -2.36 4.72
N GLY A 61 -37.82 -1.59 4.94
CA GLY A 61 -38.01 -0.34 4.22
C GLY A 61 -38.11 -0.58 2.70
N ASP A 62 -37.22 0.02 1.95
CA ASP A 62 -37.09 -0.06 0.50
C ASP A 62 -36.13 -1.15 0.00
N ALA A 63 -35.39 -1.79 0.91
CA ALA A 63 -34.47 -2.87 0.59
C ALA A 63 -35.17 -4.24 0.57
N PHE A 64 -34.86 -5.04 -0.45
CA PHE A 64 -35.27 -6.44 -0.56
C PHE A 64 -34.07 -7.36 -0.39
N PHE A 65 -34.29 -8.49 0.30
CA PHE A 65 -33.39 -9.64 0.32
C PHE A 65 -34.13 -10.85 -0.25
N VAL A 66 -33.67 -11.34 -1.40
CA VAL A 66 -34.30 -12.43 -2.15
C VAL A 66 -33.30 -13.54 -2.45
N ALA A 67 -33.74 -14.79 -2.34
CA ALA A 67 -32.93 -15.97 -2.64
C ALA A 67 -33.47 -16.72 -3.87
N PHE A 68 -32.55 -17.22 -4.70
CA PHE A 68 -32.85 -17.98 -5.91
C PHE A 68 -32.07 -19.30 -5.92
N GLY A 69 -32.68 -20.35 -6.46
CA GLY A 69 -32.01 -21.65 -6.64
C GLY A 69 -31.05 -21.72 -7.83
N ARG A 70 -31.04 -20.70 -8.71
CA ARG A 70 -30.15 -20.62 -9.88
C ARG A 70 -29.72 -19.17 -10.14
N ALA A 71 -28.44 -19.00 -10.47
CA ALA A 71 -27.86 -17.69 -10.77
C ALA A 71 -28.48 -17.01 -12.00
N ASN A 72 -28.82 -17.78 -13.04
CA ASN A 72 -29.46 -17.23 -14.26
C ASN A 72 -30.85 -16.64 -13.97
N ASP A 73 -31.61 -17.27 -13.07
CA ASP A 73 -32.94 -16.81 -12.70
C ASP A 73 -32.84 -15.51 -11.89
N ALA A 74 -31.87 -15.42 -10.96
CA ALA A 74 -31.59 -14.19 -10.21
C ALA A 74 -31.18 -13.02 -11.13
N LEU A 75 -30.28 -13.28 -12.09
CA LEU A 75 -29.80 -12.27 -13.02
C LEU A 75 -30.92 -11.77 -13.96
N ALA A 76 -31.75 -12.68 -14.47
CA ALA A 76 -32.92 -12.33 -15.26
C ALA A 76 -33.95 -11.52 -14.44
N ALA A 77 -34.16 -11.90 -13.18
CA ALA A 77 -35.04 -11.17 -12.27
C ALA A 77 -34.55 -9.75 -12.01
N ALA A 78 -33.25 -9.56 -11.78
CA ALA A 78 -32.65 -8.24 -11.61
C ALA A 78 -32.81 -7.36 -12.86
N GLY A 79 -32.55 -7.94 -14.04
CA GLY A 79 -32.73 -7.24 -15.33
C GLY A 79 -34.18 -6.81 -15.57
N ASP A 80 -35.14 -7.72 -15.41
CA ASP A 80 -36.58 -7.44 -15.55
C ASP A 80 -37.06 -6.40 -14.54
N ALA A 81 -36.57 -6.48 -13.30
CA ALA A 81 -36.90 -5.52 -12.25
C ALA A 81 -36.40 -4.12 -12.61
N GLN A 82 -35.15 -4.01 -13.09
CA GLN A 82 -34.55 -2.74 -13.50
C GLN A 82 -35.25 -2.14 -14.72
N GLU A 83 -35.62 -2.97 -15.71
CA GLU A 83 -36.38 -2.53 -16.88
C GLU A 83 -37.78 -2.03 -16.48
N ALA A 84 -38.48 -2.75 -15.60
CA ALA A 84 -39.80 -2.34 -15.12
C ALA A 84 -39.76 -1.03 -14.30
N LEU A 85 -38.60 -0.69 -13.73
CA LEU A 85 -38.37 0.56 -12.98
C LEU A 85 -37.81 1.71 -13.83
N SER A 86 -37.45 1.46 -15.09
CA SER A 86 -36.78 2.44 -15.96
C SER A 86 -37.55 3.74 -16.21
N SER A 87 -38.88 3.72 -16.08
CA SER A 87 -39.74 4.92 -16.19
C SER A 87 -39.99 5.63 -14.85
N GLY A 88 -39.46 5.09 -13.75
CA GLY A 88 -39.67 5.57 -12.38
C GLY A 88 -38.68 6.66 -11.96
N ARG A 89 -38.98 7.34 -10.83
CA ARG A 89 -38.11 8.36 -10.21
C ARG A 89 -37.10 7.79 -9.20
N LEU A 90 -37.16 6.50 -8.89
CA LEU A 90 -36.31 5.84 -7.90
C LEU A 90 -35.19 5.07 -8.61
N GLY A 91 -33.95 5.46 -8.37
CA GLY A 91 -32.77 4.70 -8.79
C GLY A 91 -32.52 3.56 -7.81
N VAL A 92 -32.71 2.33 -8.26
CA VAL A 92 -32.59 1.14 -7.41
C VAL A 92 -31.28 0.46 -7.77
N ARG A 93 -30.42 0.27 -6.79
CA ARG A 93 -29.18 -0.48 -6.96
C ARG A 93 -29.40 -1.93 -6.53
N MET A 94 -28.81 -2.86 -7.26
CA MET A 94 -28.96 -4.29 -7.00
C MET A 94 -27.60 -4.99 -6.97
N GLY A 95 -27.43 -5.96 -6.08
CA GLY A 95 -26.23 -6.77 -5.95
C GLY A 95 -26.55 -8.26 -5.89
N LEU A 96 -25.82 -9.06 -6.67
CA LEU A 96 -25.99 -10.50 -6.77
C LEU A 96 -24.72 -11.24 -6.35
N HIS A 97 -24.88 -12.24 -5.50
CA HIS A 97 -23.81 -13.15 -5.09
C HIS A 97 -24.29 -14.59 -4.99
N THR A 98 -23.45 -15.53 -5.42
CA THR A 98 -23.74 -16.97 -5.33
C THR A 98 -22.74 -17.64 -4.39
N GLY A 99 -23.26 -18.37 -3.42
CA GLY A 99 -22.48 -19.06 -2.39
C GLY A 99 -23.20 -20.29 -1.84
N GLU A 100 -22.68 -20.84 -0.74
CA GLU A 100 -23.23 -22.02 -0.05
C GLU A 100 -23.53 -21.69 1.42
N PRO A 101 -24.58 -20.88 1.67
CA PRO A 101 -24.90 -20.38 3.01
C PRO A 101 -25.40 -21.49 3.94
N LEU A 102 -25.20 -21.32 5.25
CA LEU A 102 -25.82 -22.19 6.25
C LEU A 102 -27.27 -21.76 6.46
N LEU A 103 -28.21 -22.67 6.18
CA LEU A 103 -29.63 -22.44 6.47
C LEU A 103 -29.96 -22.89 7.91
N THR A 104 -30.53 -21.98 8.69
CA THR A 104 -30.96 -22.22 10.09
C THR A 104 -32.46 -21.99 10.24
N ASP A 105 -33.02 -22.31 11.41
CA ASP A 105 -34.43 -22.04 11.74
C ASP A 105 -34.77 -20.52 11.71
N GLU A 106 -33.76 -19.65 11.79
CA GLU A 106 -33.90 -18.19 11.74
C GLU A 106 -33.61 -17.60 10.34
N GLY A 107 -33.22 -18.42 9.36
CA GLY A 107 -32.88 -18.01 7.99
C GLY A 107 -31.43 -18.32 7.59
N TYR A 108 -30.92 -17.63 6.57
CA TYR A 108 -29.55 -17.80 6.10
C TYR A 108 -28.55 -17.11 7.02
N VAL A 109 -27.48 -17.84 7.38
CA VAL A 109 -26.35 -17.34 8.16
C VAL A 109 -25.06 -17.63 7.41
N GLY A 110 -24.17 -16.64 7.33
CA GLY A 110 -22.85 -16.80 6.73
C GLY A 110 -22.39 -15.58 5.94
N ILE A 111 -21.12 -15.62 5.54
CA ILE A 111 -20.44 -14.52 4.84
C ILE A 111 -21.09 -14.18 3.49
N ASP A 112 -21.72 -15.15 2.83
CA ASP A 112 -22.32 -14.99 1.50
C ASP A 112 -23.49 -14.00 1.50
N VAL A 113 -24.25 -13.93 2.59
CA VAL A 113 -25.36 -12.96 2.76
C VAL A 113 -24.79 -11.54 2.85
N HIS A 114 -23.77 -11.35 3.69
CA HIS A 114 -23.10 -10.06 3.83
C HIS A 114 -22.44 -9.64 2.52
N ARG A 115 -21.81 -10.57 1.80
CA ARG A 115 -21.18 -10.28 0.52
C ARG A 115 -22.17 -9.76 -0.52
N ALA A 116 -23.33 -10.40 -0.66
CA ALA A 116 -24.38 -9.97 -1.58
C ALA A 116 -24.86 -8.53 -1.26
N ALA A 117 -25.06 -8.22 0.02
CA ALA A 117 -25.47 -6.89 0.47
C ALA A 117 -24.38 -5.83 0.20
N ARG A 118 -23.10 -6.16 0.41
CA ARG A 118 -21.97 -5.25 0.15
C ARG A 118 -21.78 -4.98 -1.33
N ILE A 119 -21.99 -5.97 -2.19
CA ILE A 119 -21.99 -5.79 -3.65
C ILE A 119 -23.10 -4.83 -4.07
N ALA A 120 -24.31 -4.95 -3.51
CA ALA A 120 -25.40 -4.01 -3.80
C ALA A 120 -25.06 -2.58 -3.36
N ALA A 121 -24.46 -2.44 -2.17
CA ALA A 121 -24.13 -1.15 -1.57
C ALA A 121 -23.02 -0.38 -2.31
N ALA A 122 -22.10 -1.09 -2.98
CA ALA A 122 -21.02 -0.49 -3.78
C ALA A 122 -21.53 0.18 -5.07
N GLY A 123 -22.73 -0.19 -5.53
CA GLY A 123 -23.33 0.32 -6.75
C GLY A 123 -24.10 1.63 -6.59
N HIS A 124 -24.45 2.20 -7.74
CA HIS A 124 -25.25 3.41 -7.91
C HIS A 124 -26.68 3.08 -8.34
N GLY A 125 -27.61 4.03 -8.23
CA GLY A 125 -29.00 3.84 -8.61
C GLY A 125 -29.15 3.39 -10.07
N SER A 126 -29.96 2.36 -10.29
CA SER A 126 -30.16 1.66 -11.56
C SER A 126 -29.04 0.73 -12.02
N GLN A 127 -28.03 0.50 -11.17
CA GLN A 127 -26.93 -0.41 -11.45
C GLN A 127 -27.20 -1.80 -10.86
N ILE A 128 -26.85 -2.83 -11.62
CA ILE A 128 -26.90 -4.23 -11.17
C ILE A 128 -25.48 -4.78 -11.16
N LEU A 129 -25.00 -5.15 -9.97
CA LEU A 129 -23.65 -5.67 -9.74
C LEU A 129 -23.68 -7.15 -9.39
N VAL A 130 -22.63 -7.86 -9.80
CA VAL A 130 -22.57 -9.32 -9.79
C VAL A 130 -21.17 -9.78 -9.33
N SER A 131 -21.12 -10.71 -8.38
CA SER A 131 -19.85 -11.33 -7.94
C SER A 131 -19.22 -12.22 -9.02
N GLN A 132 -17.92 -12.50 -8.90
CA GLN A 132 -17.23 -13.50 -9.72
C GLN A 132 -17.94 -14.85 -9.70
N SER A 133 -18.30 -15.34 -8.51
CA SER A 133 -18.98 -16.64 -8.35
C SER A 133 -20.32 -16.73 -9.08
N THR A 134 -21.05 -15.61 -9.18
CA THR A 134 -22.32 -15.56 -9.92
C THR A 134 -22.05 -15.50 -11.42
N ARG A 135 -21.08 -14.67 -11.84
CA ARG A 135 -20.65 -14.55 -13.24
C ARG A 135 -20.24 -15.90 -13.83
N ASP A 136 -19.51 -16.72 -13.07
CA ASP A 136 -19.04 -18.02 -13.52
C ASP A 136 -20.17 -19.03 -13.78
N LEU A 137 -21.38 -18.78 -13.24
CA LEU A 137 -22.56 -19.62 -13.40
C LEU A 137 -23.56 -19.13 -14.46
N VAL A 138 -23.48 -17.86 -14.88
CA VAL A 138 -24.45 -17.22 -15.82
C VAL A 138 -23.93 -17.00 -17.24
N GLY A 139 -22.63 -17.14 -17.47
CA GLY A 139 -22.01 -16.88 -18.78
C GLY A 139 -21.77 -15.38 -19.04
N GLY A 140 -20.64 -15.03 -19.65
CA GLY A 140 -20.08 -13.67 -19.63
C GLY A 140 -20.65 -12.66 -20.63
N ASP A 141 -21.43 -13.08 -21.63
CA ASP A 141 -21.74 -12.26 -22.83
C ASP A 141 -22.59 -11.00 -22.57
N ARG A 142 -23.08 -10.79 -21.34
CA ARG A 142 -23.86 -9.60 -20.93
C ARG A 142 -23.31 -8.90 -19.68
N LEU A 143 -22.14 -9.32 -19.20
CA LEU A 143 -21.51 -8.83 -17.99
C LEU A 143 -20.24 -8.06 -18.31
N ARG A 144 -20.23 -6.75 -18.03
CA ARG A 144 -19.03 -5.91 -18.12
C ARG A 144 -18.18 -6.11 -16.87
N ASP A 145 -16.91 -6.44 -17.05
CA ASP A 145 -15.95 -6.53 -15.95
C ASP A 145 -15.62 -5.12 -15.45
N LEU A 146 -15.80 -4.89 -14.15
CA LEU A 146 -15.43 -3.63 -13.50
C LEU A 146 -14.09 -3.73 -12.77
N GLY A 147 -13.47 -4.91 -12.74
CA GLY A 147 -12.19 -5.14 -12.08
C GLY A 147 -12.34 -5.67 -10.66
N LYS A 148 -11.21 -5.69 -9.94
CA LYS A 148 -11.13 -6.15 -8.55
C LYS A 148 -11.32 -4.97 -7.62
N HIS A 149 -12.20 -5.12 -6.65
CA HIS A 149 -12.53 -4.08 -5.69
C HIS A 149 -12.48 -4.60 -4.27
N ARG A 150 -12.06 -3.73 -3.34
CA ARG A 150 -12.18 -4.00 -1.90
C ARG A 150 -13.52 -3.47 -1.38
N LEU A 151 -14.33 -4.36 -0.81
CA LEU A 151 -15.63 -4.03 -0.24
C LEU A 151 -15.57 -4.04 1.28
N LYS A 152 -16.32 -3.14 1.93
CA LYS A 152 -16.40 -3.00 3.39
C LYS A 152 -16.64 -4.34 4.10
N ASP A 153 -15.85 -4.60 5.15
CA ASP A 153 -15.87 -5.82 6.00
C ASP A 153 -15.54 -7.15 5.31
N LEU A 154 -15.06 -7.13 4.06
CA LEU A 154 -14.57 -8.33 3.36
C LEU A 154 -13.04 -8.36 3.33
N THR A 155 -12.46 -9.47 3.77
CA THR A 155 -11.01 -9.65 3.91
C THR A 155 -10.26 -9.81 2.60
N ALA A 156 -10.95 -10.02 1.47
CA ALA A 156 -10.34 -10.24 0.16
C ALA A 156 -11.01 -9.35 -0.91
N SER A 157 -10.21 -8.87 -1.86
CA SER A 157 -10.73 -8.17 -3.04
C SER A 157 -11.64 -9.10 -3.86
N GLU A 158 -12.82 -8.61 -4.22
CA GLU A 158 -13.81 -9.32 -5.03
C GLU A 158 -13.79 -8.73 -6.44
N ARG A 159 -13.80 -9.57 -7.48
CA ARG A 159 -13.96 -9.10 -8.85
C ARG A 159 -15.44 -8.88 -9.14
N ILE A 160 -15.79 -7.65 -9.53
CA ILE A 160 -17.19 -7.23 -9.69
C ILE A 160 -17.50 -7.05 -11.17
N TYR A 161 -18.70 -7.49 -11.55
CA TYR A 161 -19.24 -7.35 -12.89
C TYR A 161 -20.53 -6.55 -12.86
N GLN A 162 -20.82 -5.86 -13.95
CA GLN A 162 -22.07 -5.14 -14.15
C GLN A 162 -22.92 -5.80 -15.23
N LEU A 163 -24.23 -5.90 -15.02
CA LEU A 163 -25.17 -6.29 -16.08
C LEU A 163 -25.47 -5.10 -17.01
N GLY A 164 -25.15 -5.26 -18.30
CA GLY A 164 -25.40 -4.28 -19.36
C GLY A 164 -24.32 -3.19 -19.52
N ASP A 165 -24.47 -2.37 -20.56
CA ASP A 165 -23.43 -1.48 -21.07
C ASP A 165 -23.54 -0.01 -20.61
N ALA A 166 -24.47 0.29 -19.70
CA ALA A 166 -24.61 1.64 -19.16
C ALA A 166 -23.36 2.06 -18.36
N THR A 167 -22.97 3.32 -18.47
CA THR A 167 -21.81 3.85 -17.73
C THR A 167 -22.27 4.47 -16.42
N PHE A 168 -21.60 4.12 -15.32
CA PHE A 168 -21.80 4.67 -13.99
C PHE A 168 -20.48 5.25 -13.47
N PRO A 169 -20.51 6.11 -12.42
CA PRO A 169 -19.29 6.48 -11.71
C PRO A 169 -18.55 5.24 -11.16
N PRO A 170 -17.26 5.37 -10.79
CA PRO A 170 -16.53 4.30 -10.10
C PRO A 170 -17.31 3.73 -8.92
N LEU A 171 -17.14 2.44 -8.65
CA LEU A 171 -17.81 1.79 -7.53
C LEU A 171 -17.37 2.43 -6.21
N LYS A 172 -18.27 2.44 -5.22
CA LYS A 172 -17.96 2.89 -3.86
C LYS A 172 -17.20 1.77 -3.14
N THR A 173 -15.88 1.75 -3.32
CA THR A 173 -14.96 0.67 -2.92
C THR A 173 -13.75 1.25 -2.20
N LEU A 174 -13.09 0.44 -1.37
CA LEU A 174 -11.92 0.82 -0.56
C LEU A 174 -10.62 0.88 -1.38
N ASP A 175 -10.64 1.45 -2.59
CA ASP A 175 -9.51 1.36 -3.52
C ASP A 175 -8.51 2.55 -3.40
N ARG A 176 -8.85 3.61 -2.64
CA ARG A 176 -7.97 4.74 -2.28
C ARG A 176 -7.46 4.67 -0.84
N THR A 177 -6.93 3.51 -0.46
CA THR A 177 -6.34 3.32 0.87
C THR A 177 -5.22 2.29 0.88
N ASN A 178 -4.22 2.52 1.73
CA ASN A 178 -3.16 1.57 2.06
C ASN A 178 -3.36 0.94 3.45
N LEU A 179 -4.56 1.03 4.05
CA LEU A 179 -4.84 0.50 5.38
C LEU A 179 -4.55 -1.03 5.45
N PRO A 180 -3.80 -1.49 6.47
CA PRO A 180 -3.53 -2.91 6.66
C PRO A 180 -4.79 -3.70 7.02
N ILE A 181 -4.88 -4.94 6.50
CA ILE A 181 -5.99 -5.84 6.80
C ILE A 181 -5.80 -6.39 8.22
N ALA A 182 -6.78 -6.16 9.10
CA ALA A 182 -6.76 -6.71 10.45
C ALA A 182 -7.04 -8.23 10.42
N ALA A 183 -6.09 -9.04 10.92
CA ALA A 183 -6.22 -10.50 10.98
C ALA A 183 -7.27 -11.00 12.01
N THR A 184 -7.66 -10.15 12.96
CA THR A 184 -8.64 -10.46 14.01
C THR A 184 -9.55 -9.26 14.25
N PRO A 185 -10.86 -9.47 14.49
CA PRO A 185 -11.79 -8.39 14.81
C PRO A 185 -11.33 -7.56 16.01
N LEU A 186 -11.68 -6.27 16.03
CA LEU A 186 -11.59 -5.43 17.22
C LEU A 186 -12.57 -6.00 18.28
N VAL A 187 -12.08 -6.28 19.49
CA VAL A 187 -12.85 -6.87 20.59
C VAL A 187 -12.83 -5.90 21.75
N GLY A 188 -14.02 -5.42 22.14
CA GLY A 188 -14.14 -4.26 23.01
C GLY A 188 -13.67 -3.00 22.28
N ARG A 189 -14.17 -1.83 22.71
CA ARG A 189 -13.96 -0.50 22.09
C ARG A 189 -15.02 -0.03 21.10
N GLU A 190 -16.21 -0.62 21.12
CA GLU A 190 -17.34 -0.17 20.29
C GLU A 190 -17.74 1.26 20.63
N ARG A 191 -17.64 1.65 21.91
CA ARG A 191 -17.89 3.03 22.37
C ARG A 191 -16.84 3.99 21.84
N GLU A 192 -15.55 3.70 22.07
CA GLU A 192 -14.45 4.57 21.64
C GLU A 192 -14.38 4.70 20.11
N LEU A 193 -14.72 3.63 19.38
CA LEU A 193 -14.86 3.65 17.93
C LEU A 193 -15.94 4.63 17.50
N ALA A 194 -17.16 4.51 18.04
CA ALA A 194 -18.25 5.43 17.74
C ALA A 194 -17.91 6.89 18.09
N GLU A 195 -17.31 7.14 19.25
CA GLU A 195 -16.90 8.47 19.69
C GLU A 195 -15.83 9.09 18.77
N LEU A 196 -14.80 8.33 18.37
CA LEU A 196 -13.76 8.83 17.48
C LEU A 196 -14.26 9.06 16.05
N THR A 197 -15.11 8.18 15.54
CA THR A 197 -15.75 8.34 14.23
C THR A 197 -16.63 9.60 14.21
N GLU A 198 -17.40 9.87 15.28
CA GLU A 198 -18.18 11.11 15.42
C GLU A 198 -17.27 12.36 15.49
N LEU A 199 -16.22 12.32 16.31
CA LEU A 199 -15.29 13.44 16.47
C LEU A 199 -14.59 13.84 15.16
N LEU A 200 -14.21 12.85 14.34
CA LEU A 200 -13.56 13.07 13.06
C LEU A 200 -14.54 13.42 11.93
N GLY A 201 -15.84 13.16 12.10
CA GLY A 201 -16.91 13.59 11.18
C GLY A 201 -17.36 15.04 11.39
N ASP A 202 -16.99 15.68 12.50
CA ASP A 202 -17.23 17.09 12.82
C ASP A 202 -16.11 18.02 12.25
N GLU A 203 -16.06 19.31 12.62
CA GLU A 203 -15.01 20.26 12.21
C GLU A 203 -13.60 19.97 12.79
N THR A 204 -13.36 18.81 13.43
CA THR A 204 -12.09 18.48 14.07
C THR A 204 -11.09 17.88 13.08
N ARG A 205 -10.00 18.61 12.81
CA ARG A 205 -8.99 18.20 11.82
C ARG A 205 -7.73 17.54 12.39
N LEU A 206 -7.60 17.48 13.72
CA LEU A 206 -6.52 16.77 14.38
C LEU A 206 -7.04 16.13 15.65
N VAL A 207 -7.08 14.80 15.65
CA VAL A 207 -7.34 13.99 16.84
C VAL A 207 -6.08 13.21 17.16
N THR A 208 -5.52 13.44 18.34
CA THR A 208 -4.44 12.61 18.89
C THR A 208 -5.04 11.62 19.88
N VAL A 209 -5.07 10.33 19.50
CA VAL A 209 -5.36 9.24 20.42
C VAL A 209 -4.15 9.06 21.33
N THR A 210 -4.27 9.51 22.58
CA THR A 210 -3.22 9.36 23.59
C THR A 210 -3.48 8.15 24.46
N GLY A 211 -2.43 7.52 24.98
CA GLY A 211 -2.60 6.37 25.86
C GLY A 211 -1.31 5.61 26.10
N ALA A 212 -1.29 4.82 27.17
CA ALA A 212 -0.13 4.00 27.53
C ALA A 212 0.24 3.04 26.38
N GLY A 213 1.51 2.59 26.35
CA GLY A 213 1.90 1.48 25.48
C GLY A 213 0.96 0.28 25.65
N GLY A 214 0.71 -0.48 24.60
CA GLY A 214 -0.12 -1.70 24.67
C GLY A 214 -1.62 -1.49 24.94
N SER A 215 -2.12 -0.24 24.96
CA SER A 215 -3.54 0.11 25.14
C SER A 215 -4.44 -0.19 23.93
N GLY A 216 -3.84 -0.49 22.77
CA GLY A 216 -4.57 -0.78 21.54
C GLY A 216 -4.82 0.40 20.60
N LYS A 217 -4.16 1.55 20.81
CA LYS A 217 -4.32 2.79 20.00
C LYS A 217 -4.27 2.54 18.50
N THR A 218 -3.20 1.90 18.01
CA THR A 218 -3.01 1.61 16.59
C THR A 218 -4.16 0.78 16.02
N ARG A 219 -4.61 -0.24 16.76
CA ARG A 219 -5.72 -1.10 16.32
C ARG A 219 -7.06 -0.36 16.28
N LEU A 220 -7.33 0.48 17.28
CA LEU A 220 -8.53 1.32 17.30
C LEU A 220 -8.49 2.35 16.17
N ALA A 221 -7.38 3.05 16.00
CA ALA A 221 -7.23 4.09 15.00
C ALA A 221 -7.31 3.54 13.56
N LEU A 222 -6.75 2.35 13.30
CA LEU A 222 -6.92 1.64 12.03
C LEU A 222 -8.39 1.29 11.77
N GLN A 223 -9.14 0.86 12.80
CA GLN A 223 -10.56 0.57 12.66
C GLN A 223 -11.38 1.84 12.39
N VAL A 224 -11.08 2.94 13.09
CA VAL A 224 -11.71 4.26 12.87
C VAL A 224 -11.44 4.73 11.43
N ALA A 225 -10.18 4.66 10.98
CA ALA A 225 -9.80 5.02 9.63
C ALA A 225 -10.51 4.18 8.56
N ALA A 226 -10.70 2.88 8.82
CA ALA A 226 -11.46 1.99 7.94
C ALA A 226 -12.98 2.31 7.94
N GLU A 227 -13.56 2.75 9.06
CA GLU A 227 -14.96 3.16 9.12
C GLU A 227 -15.24 4.45 8.36
N LEU A 228 -14.31 5.41 8.44
CA LEU A 228 -14.38 6.72 7.79
C LEU A 228 -13.92 6.71 6.32
N ALA A 229 -13.53 5.55 5.78
CA ALA A 229 -12.95 5.47 4.44
C ALA A 229 -13.86 6.04 3.33
N ASP A 230 -15.18 5.96 3.52
CA ASP A 230 -16.17 6.47 2.55
C ASP A 230 -16.43 7.98 2.69
N ASP A 231 -15.96 8.62 3.77
CA ASP A 231 -16.25 10.03 4.09
C ASP A 231 -15.20 10.99 3.51
N PHE A 232 -14.00 10.48 3.17
CA PHE A 232 -12.90 11.28 2.62
C PHE A 232 -12.76 11.01 1.12
N ARG A 233 -13.13 12.01 0.30
CA ARG A 233 -13.15 11.91 -1.18
C ARG A 233 -11.83 11.44 -1.78
N ASP A 234 -10.72 11.93 -1.24
CA ASP A 234 -9.38 11.63 -1.75
C ASP A 234 -8.72 10.45 -1.02
N GLY A 235 -9.42 9.83 -0.07
CA GLY A 235 -9.03 8.56 0.54
C GLY A 235 -8.47 8.65 1.95
N VAL A 236 -8.04 7.49 2.45
CA VAL A 236 -7.55 7.31 3.82
C VAL A 236 -6.23 6.56 3.83
N PHE A 237 -5.21 7.16 4.44
CA PHE A 237 -3.83 6.69 4.35
C PHE A 237 -3.23 6.43 5.73
N PHE A 238 -2.61 5.25 5.88
CA PHE A 238 -1.84 4.83 7.02
C PHE A 238 -0.36 5.12 6.83
N VAL A 239 0.25 5.76 7.83
CA VAL A 239 1.67 6.11 7.88
C VAL A 239 2.27 5.54 9.16
N PRO A 240 2.87 4.33 9.11
CA PRO A 240 3.53 3.75 10.27
C PRO A 240 4.87 4.45 10.52
N LEU A 241 5.02 5.14 11.65
CA LEU A 241 6.28 5.81 12.01
C LEU A 241 7.18 4.99 12.94
N ALA A 242 6.71 3.84 13.43
CA ALA A 242 7.51 2.93 14.26
C ALA A 242 8.90 2.58 13.67
N PRO A 243 9.06 2.29 12.36
CA PRO A 243 10.36 2.01 11.78
C PRO A 243 11.21 3.27 11.53
N ILE A 244 10.63 4.47 11.58
CA ILE A 244 11.33 5.73 11.26
C ILE A 244 12.00 6.29 12.50
N GLN A 245 13.31 6.53 12.44
CA GLN A 245 14.08 7.15 13.53
C GLN A 245 14.39 8.64 13.29
N ASP A 246 14.52 9.05 12.03
CA ASP A 246 14.86 10.43 11.67
C ASP A 246 13.58 11.26 11.45
N PRO A 247 13.32 12.32 12.24
CA PRO A 247 12.15 13.18 12.06
C PRO A 247 12.02 13.79 10.66
N ALA A 248 13.14 13.96 9.93
CA ALA A 248 13.13 14.50 8.57
C ALA A 248 12.46 13.56 7.54
N LEU A 249 12.27 12.28 7.88
CA LEU A 249 11.61 11.29 7.02
C LEU A 249 10.09 11.21 7.22
N VAL A 250 9.52 11.92 8.20
CA VAL A 250 8.06 11.91 8.45
C VAL A 250 7.28 12.53 7.28
N ALA A 251 7.68 13.73 6.83
CA ALA A 251 7.04 14.38 5.69
C ALA A 251 7.16 13.56 4.39
N PRO A 252 8.36 13.02 4.03
CA PRO A 252 8.49 12.08 2.91
C PRO A 252 7.61 10.84 3.03
N ALA A 253 7.51 10.23 4.23
CA ALA A 253 6.67 9.04 4.44
C ALA A 253 5.18 9.33 4.25
N ILE A 254 4.70 10.48 4.73
CA ILE A 254 3.32 10.92 4.47
C ILE A 254 3.12 11.15 2.99
N ALA A 255 4.01 11.92 2.36
CA ALA A 255 3.94 12.25 0.95
C ALA A 255 3.88 10.99 0.07
N GLN A 256 4.73 10.02 0.37
CA GLN A 256 4.75 8.71 -0.29
C GLN A 256 3.45 7.94 -0.08
N ALA A 257 2.96 7.85 1.16
CA ALA A 257 1.74 7.10 1.47
C ALA A 257 0.52 7.68 0.73
N THR A 258 0.43 9.00 0.62
CA THR A 258 -0.65 9.73 -0.06
C THR A 258 -0.42 9.93 -1.56
N GLY A 259 0.75 9.54 -2.09
CA GLY A 259 1.11 9.78 -3.49
C GLY A 259 1.24 11.26 -3.87
N VAL A 260 1.78 12.12 -3.00
CA VAL A 260 2.06 13.53 -3.32
C VAL A 260 3.56 13.85 -3.22
N ARG A 261 4.02 15.00 -3.75
CA ARG A 261 5.45 15.39 -3.71
C ARG A 261 5.96 15.73 -2.32
N GLY A 262 5.06 16.29 -1.54
CA GLY A 262 5.35 16.91 -0.27
C GLY A 262 4.07 17.45 0.31
N LEU A 263 4.11 17.78 1.59
CA LEU A 263 2.91 18.12 2.37
C LEU A 263 2.11 19.31 1.80
N ASP A 264 2.75 20.22 1.05
CA ASP A 264 2.09 21.37 0.43
C ASP A 264 1.07 21.01 -0.66
N ASP A 265 1.21 19.85 -1.29
CA ASP A 265 0.27 19.40 -2.33
C ASP A 265 -1.03 18.83 -1.72
N LEU A 266 -1.02 18.49 -0.43
CA LEU A 266 -2.21 17.99 0.27
C LEU A 266 -3.29 19.08 0.49
N ARG A 267 -2.98 20.34 0.16
CA ARG A 267 -3.87 21.48 0.45
C ARG A 267 -5.20 21.44 -0.30
N GLU A 268 -5.18 20.87 -1.50
CA GLU A 268 -6.35 20.78 -2.38
C GLU A 268 -7.11 19.46 -2.22
N LEU A 269 -6.63 18.56 -1.34
CA LEU A 269 -7.18 17.21 -1.18
C LEU A 269 -8.01 17.08 0.10
N GLU A 270 -9.03 16.23 0.05
CA GLU A 270 -9.90 15.86 1.18
C GLU A 270 -9.56 14.45 1.68
N LEU A 271 -8.71 14.37 2.71
CA LEU A 271 -8.01 13.15 3.12
C LEU A 271 -8.03 12.94 4.62
N LEU A 272 -8.04 11.68 5.04
CA LEU A 272 -7.64 11.28 6.39
C LEU A 272 -6.25 10.63 6.37
N VAL A 273 -5.32 11.18 7.13
CA VAL A 273 -4.00 10.58 7.33
C VAL A 273 -3.89 10.08 8.76
N LEU A 274 -3.79 8.75 8.89
CA LEU A 274 -3.51 8.06 10.14
C LEU A 274 -1.99 7.97 10.34
N VAL A 275 -1.48 8.80 11.24
CA VAL A 275 -0.06 8.84 11.62
C VAL A 275 0.15 8.06 12.92
N ASP A 276 0.79 6.89 12.83
CA ASP A 276 0.92 5.98 13.96
C ASP A 276 2.28 6.10 14.66
N ASN A 277 2.26 6.09 16.00
CA ASN A 277 3.44 6.08 16.87
C ASN A 277 4.31 7.35 16.74
N LEU A 278 3.75 8.56 16.84
CA LEU A 278 4.50 9.82 16.63
C LEU A 278 5.36 10.24 17.85
N GLU A 279 5.25 9.59 19.01
CA GLU A 279 5.89 10.03 20.27
C GLU A 279 7.43 10.14 20.23
N HIS A 280 8.12 9.37 19.39
CA HIS A 280 9.58 9.42 19.28
C HIS A 280 10.08 10.46 18.25
N LEU A 281 9.17 11.01 17.43
CA LEU A 281 9.49 11.97 16.37
C LEU A 281 8.87 13.35 16.61
N LEU A 282 8.65 13.74 17.87
CA LEU A 282 8.05 15.04 18.23
C LEU A 282 8.67 16.28 17.54
N PRO A 283 9.98 16.34 17.16
CA PRO A 283 10.50 17.44 16.37
C PRO A 283 9.76 17.68 15.03
N SER A 284 9.17 16.65 14.41
CA SER A 284 8.41 16.76 13.14
C SER A 284 7.01 17.35 13.30
N VAL A 285 6.51 17.54 14.53
CA VAL A 285 5.17 18.10 14.81
C VAL A 285 4.97 19.49 14.22
N SER A 286 6.06 20.26 14.03
CA SER A 286 6.02 21.58 13.39
C SER A 286 5.61 21.52 11.91
N GLU A 287 6.01 20.46 11.21
CA GLU A 287 5.65 20.22 9.81
C GLU A 287 4.18 19.84 9.69
N LEU A 288 3.69 18.96 10.58
CA LEU A 288 2.28 18.59 10.65
C LEU A 288 1.38 19.78 11.01
N SER A 289 1.86 20.65 11.90
CA SER A 289 1.15 21.90 12.23
C SER A 289 1.04 22.83 11.03
N SER A 290 2.12 22.92 10.25
CA SER A 290 2.16 23.72 9.02
C SER A 290 1.24 23.15 7.95
N LEU A 291 1.21 21.82 7.81
CA LEU A 291 0.25 21.10 6.96
C LEU A 291 -1.19 21.43 7.35
N LEU A 292 -1.57 21.26 8.62
CA LEU A 292 -2.94 21.57 9.08
C LEU A 292 -3.32 23.04 8.88
N ALA A 293 -2.36 23.95 9.00
CA ALA A 293 -2.61 25.38 8.76
C ALA A 293 -2.84 25.68 7.27
N ALA A 294 -2.20 24.92 6.37
CA ALA A 294 -2.21 25.19 4.95
C ALA A 294 -3.26 24.36 4.18
N ALA A 295 -3.61 23.17 4.67
CA ALA A 295 -4.53 22.22 4.05
C ALA A 295 -5.85 22.18 4.82
N ALA A 296 -6.88 22.85 4.31
CA ALA A 296 -8.16 23.01 5.00
C ALA A 296 -8.91 21.68 5.18
N ASN A 297 -8.81 20.78 4.20
CA ASN A 297 -9.60 19.55 4.10
C ASN A 297 -8.81 18.29 4.50
N VAL A 298 -7.63 18.45 5.10
CA VAL A 298 -6.84 17.33 5.61
C VAL A 298 -7.14 17.12 7.08
N THR A 299 -7.55 15.91 7.42
CA THR A 299 -7.76 15.45 8.79
C THR A 299 -6.62 14.51 9.19
N LEU A 300 -6.06 14.73 10.37
CA LEU A 300 -5.03 13.88 10.95
C LEU A 300 -5.60 13.09 12.13
N LEU A 301 -5.49 11.76 12.07
CA LEU A 301 -5.67 10.88 13.21
C LEU A 301 -4.28 10.43 13.65
N VAL A 302 -3.83 10.85 14.83
CA VAL A 302 -2.49 10.53 15.33
C VAL A 302 -2.59 9.57 16.49
N THR A 303 -1.78 8.52 16.51
CA THR A 303 -1.56 7.74 17.75
C THR A 303 -0.27 8.19 18.41
N SER A 304 -0.34 8.45 19.72
CA SER A 304 0.85 8.82 20.49
C SER A 304 0.75 8.43 21.97
N ARG A 305 1.89 8.32 22.66
CA ARG A 305 1.93 8.22 24.13
C ARG A 305 1.68 9.54 24.83
N VAL A 306 1.93 10.66 24.16
CA VAL A 306 1.84 12.01 24.72
C VAL A 306 1.09 12.92 23.77
N ARG A 307 0.57 14.03 24.28
CA ARG A 307 0.05 15.10 23.44
C ARG A 307 1.15 15.73 22.60
N LEU A 308 0.81 16.11 21.37
CA LEU A 308 1.65 16.86 20.45
C LEU A 308 1.78 18.33 20.86
N ARG A 309 0.80 18.87 21.61
CA ARG A 309 0.76 20.25 22.12
C ARG A 309 0.69 21.31 21.01
N VAL A 310 -0.18 21.09 20.02
CA VAL A 310 -0.43 22.02 18.91
C VAL A 310 -1.83 22.65 19.00
N ALA A 311 -2.01 23.83 18.41
CA ALA A 311 -3.18 24.68 18.65
C ALA A 311 -4.54 24.08 18.22
N ALA A 312 -4.54 23.14 17.28
CA ALA A 312 -5.73 22.47 16.75
C ALA A 312 -5.88 21.01 17.25
N GLU A 313 -5.07 20.59 18.22
CA GLU A 313 -5.10 19.22 18.73
C GLU A 313 -6.29 18.98 19.66
N LEU A 314 -7.19 18.09 19.24
CA LEU A 314 -8.09 17.41 20.15
C LEU A 314 -7.40 16.14 20.68
N GLU A 315 -7.21 16.08 22.00
CA GLU A 315 -6.71 14.87 22.64
C GLU A 315 -7.87 13.92 22.95
N TYR A 316 -7.77 12.69 22.48
CA TYR A 316 -8.65 11.58 22.88
C TYR A 316 -7.87 10.59 23.75
N PRO A 317 -8.00 10.64 25.09
CA PRO A 317 -7.30 9.72 25.97
C PRO A 317 -7.96 8.34 25.94
N LEU A 318 -7.26 7.37 25.36
CA LEU A 318 -7.67 5.97 25.36
C LEU A 318 -7.33 5.34 26.72
N GLU A 319 -8.33 5.27 27.59
CA GLU A 319 -8.23 4.56 28.86
C GLU A 319 -8.11 3.04 28.64
N PRO A 320 -7.52 2.26 29.56
CA PRO A 320 -7.55 0.80 29.51
C PRO A 320 -8.98 0.23 29.53
N PHE A 321 -9.11 -1.07 29.29
CA PHE A 321 -10.43 -1.72 29.36
C PHE A 321 -11.07 -1.55 30.73
N ALA A 322 -12.39 -1.37 30.75
CA ALA A 322 -13.17 -1.52 31.97
C ALA A 322 -13.05 -2.96 32.51
N GLU A 323 -13.35 -3.19 33.79
CA GLU A 323 -13.14 -4.51 34.42
C GLU A 323 -13.85 -5.64 33.67
N ASP A 324 -15.11 -5.44 33.27
CA ASP A 324 -15.89 -6.46 32.53
C ASP A 324 -15.32 -6.72 31.12
N GLU A 325 -14.91 -5.67 30.40
CA GLU A 325 -14.27 -5.77 29.07
C GLU A 325 -12.92 -6.47 29.16
N ALA A 326 -12.11 -6.15 30.17
CA ALA A 326 -10.82 -6.77 30.42
C ALA A 326 -10.97 -8.27 30.70
N ILE A 327 -11.97 -8.65 31.51
CA ILE A 327 -12.30 -10.06 31.80
C ILE A 327 -12.76 -10.78 30.53
N GLU A 328 -13.60 -10.14 29.72
CA GLU A 328 -14.08 -10.70 28.46
C GLU A 328 -12.93 -10.95 27.49
N PHE A 329 -12.11 -9.93 27.27
CA PHE A 329 -10.93 -9.99 26.43
C PHE A 329 -9.94 -11.06 26.91
N PHE A 330 -9.65 -11.11 28.22
CA PHE A 330 -8.75 -12.12 28.79
C PHE A 330 -9.28 -13.54 28.58
N VAL A 331 -10.56 -13.78 28.85
CA VAL A 331 -11.17 -15.11 28.67
C VAL A 331 -11.17 -15.52 27.21
N ASP A 332 -11.47 -14.60 26.29
CA ASP A 332 -11.42 -14.87 24.86
C ASP A 332 -10.01 -15.27 24.41
N ARG A 333 -8.98 -14.48 24.77
CA ARG A 333 -7.57 -14.80 24.48
C ARG A 333 -7.12 -16.10 25.15
N ALA A 334 -7.51 -16.35 26.40
CA ALA A 334 -7.15 -17.58 27.11
C ALA A 334 -7.82 -18.82 26.50
N ARG A 335 -9.04 -18.69 25.95
CA ARG A 335 -9.75 -19.79 25.27
C ARG A 335 -9.12 -20.20 23.96
N ALA A 336 -8.43 -19.28 23.28
CA ALA A 336 -7.65 -19.59 22.10
C ALA A 336 -6.53 -20.62 22.40
N VAL A 337 -5.97 -20.62 23.61
CA VAL A 337 -4.91 -21.55 24.04
C VAL A 337 -5.42 -22.70 24.94
N LYS A 338 -6.50 -22.50 25.69
CA LYS A 338 -7.13 -23.48 26.58
C LYS A 338 -8.65 -23.29 26.65
N ARG A 339 -9.41 -24.16 25.98
CA ARG A 339 -10.87 -24.02 25.76
C ARG A 339 -11.71 -23.87 27.04
N ASP A 340 -11.31 -24.48 28.15
CA ASP A 340 -12.14 -24.57 29.37
C ASP A 340 -12.00 -23.38 30.33
N VAL A 341 -11.33 -22.30 29.92
CA VAL A 341 -11.19 -21.10 30.75
C VAL A 341 -12.53 -20.38 30.88
N ARG A 342 -12.88 -20.00 32.12
CA ARG A 342 -14.14 -19.34 32.49
C ARG A 342 -13.87 -18.06 33.25
N ARG A 343 -14.88 -17.19 33.30
CA ARG A 343 -14.87 -16.04 34.22
C ARG A 343 -14.88 -16.58 35.66
N ASP A 344 -13.89 -16.21 36.45
CA ASP A 344 -13.77 -16.53 37.87
C ASP A 344 -13.09 -15.37 38.65
N PRO A 345 -13.10 -15.38 40.00
CA PRO A 345 -12.50 -14.31 40.78
C PRO A 345 -10.99 -14.12 40.59
N SER A 346 -10.25 -15.17 40.21
CA SER A 346 -8.82 -15.06 39.91
C SER A 346 -8.59 -14.31 38.60
N VAL A 347 -9.41 -14.55 37.58
CA VAL A 347 -9.36 -13.80 36.31
C VAL A 347 -9.63 -12.31 36.54
N ALA A 348 -10.65 -11.96 37.34
CA ALA A 348 -10.95 -10.57 37.65
C ALA A 348 -9.79 -9.87 38.38
N GLU A 349 -9.17 -10.54 39.37
CA GLU A 349 -8.01 -10.00 40.07
C GLU A 349 -6.76 -9.90 39.16
N ILE A 350 -6.55 -10.85 38.24
CA ILE A 350 -5.49 -10.75 37.22
C ILE A 350 -5.71 -9.49 36.37
N CYS A 351 -6.93 -9.29 35.86
CA CYS A 351 -7.26 -8.13 35.03
C CYS A 351 -7.01 -6.82 35.78
N ARG A 352 -7.40 -6.74 37.06
CA ARG A 352 -7.12 -5.58 37.93
C ARG A 352 -5.64 -5.34 38.14
N ARG A 353 -4.80 -6.38 38.29
CA ARG A 353 -3.34 -6.24 38.47
C ARG A 353 -2.59 -5.86 37.20
N LEU A 354 -3.19 -6.15 36.04
CA LEU A 354 -2.64 -5.80 34.73
C LEU A 354 -3.20 -4.48 34.21
N ASP A 355 -3.86 -3.70 35.07
CA ASP A 355 -4.45 -2.39 34.79
C ASP A 355 -5.41 -2.37 33.59
N GLY A 356 -6.01 -3.51 33.22
CA GLY A 356 -6.88 -3.61 32.05
C GLY A 356 -6.18 -3.35 30.71
N LEU A 357 -4.84 -3.39 30.64
CA LEU A 357 -4.08 -3.12 29.42
C LEU A 357 -4.16 -4.31 28.44
N PRO A 358 -4.71 -4.16 27.22
CA PRO A 358 -4.91 -5.25 26.26
C PRO A 358 -3.67 -6.10 26.02
N LEU A 359 -2.51 -5.49 25.78
CA LEU A 359 -1.28 -6.25 25.54
C LEU A 359 -0.82 -7.03 26.79
N ALA A 360 -0.93 -6.45 27.98
CA ALA A 360 -0.58 -7.14 29.22
C ALA A 360 -1.52 -8.33 29.48
N LEU A 361 -2.82 -8.15 29.21
CA LEU A 361 -3.82 -9.21 29.28
C LEU A 361 -3.53 -10.32 28.26
N GLU A 362 -3.16 -9.98 27.02
CA GLU A 362 -2.81 -10.93 25.96
C GLU A 362 -1.57 -11.76 26.35
N LEU A 363 -0.50 -11.10 26.82
CA LEU A 363 0.72 -11.75 27.31
C LEU A 363 0.43 -12.70 28.48
N ALA A 364 -0.41 -12.30 29.43
CA ALA A 364 -0.78 -13.13 30.57
C ALA A 364 -1.71 -14.29 30.17
N ALA A 365 -2.70 -14.05 29.31
CA ALA A 365 -3.67 -15.05 28.85
C ALA A 365 -3.00 -16.19 28.08
N SER A 366 -1.96 -15.91 27.30
CA SER A 366 -1.18 -16.95 26.60
C SER A 366 -0.50 -17.93 27.56
N ARG A 367 -0.28 -17.55 28.84
CA ARG A 367 0.36 -18.43 29.85
C ARG A 367 -0.60 -19.44 30.46
N VAL A 368 -1.91 -19.32 30.22
CA VAL A 368 -2.93 -20.19 30.83
C VAL A 368 -2.80 -21.66 30.39
N LYS A 369 -2.09 -21.92 29.28
CA LYS A 369 -1.69 -23.27 28.85
C LYS A 369 -0.81 -24.00 29.89
N VAL A 370 0.01 -23.25 30.64
CA VAL A 370 0.99 -23.79 31.60
C VAL A 370 0.63 -23.43 33.06
N LEU A 371 -0.01 -22.28 33.28
CA LEU A 371 -0.35 -21.76 34.60
C LEU A 371 -1.86 -21.48 34.67
N ASP A 372 -2.61 -22.30 35.42
CA ASP A 372 -4.02 -22.02 35.65
C ASP A 372 -4.23 -20.64 36.32
N PRO A 373 -5.38 -19.96 36.10
CA PRO A 373 -5.59 -18.59 36.56
C PRO A 373 -5.24 -18.32 38.04
N PRO A 374 -5.56 -19.21 39.01
CA PRO A 374 -5.15 -18.99 40.41
C PRO A 374 -3.62 -18.97 40.61
N LEU A 375 -2.89 -19.85 39.91
CA LEU A 375 -1.43 -19.93 40.00
C LEU A 375 -0.75 -18.78 39.25
N LEU A 376 -1.33 -18.37 38.11
CA LEU A 376 -0.91 -17.19 37.36
C LEU A 376 -1.01 -15.93 38.24
N LEU A 377 -2.14 -15.75 38.92
CA LEU A 377 -2.38 -14.66 39.85
C LEU A 377 -1.36 -14.61 41.00
N GLU A 378 -1.06 -15.77 41.60
CA GLU A 378 -0.07 -15.87 42.67
C GLU A 378 1.32 -15.41 42.19
N ARG A 379 1.73 -15.84 41.00
CA ARG A 379 3.04 -15.48 40.43
C ARG A 379 3.13 -14.01 40.04
N LEU A 380 2.09 -13.46 39.41
CA LEU A 380 2.00 -12.02 39.10
C LEU A 380 2.10 -11.18 40.39
N GLY A 381 1.43 -11.60 41.46
CA GLY A 381 1.45 -10.91 42.76
C GLY A 381 2.81 -10.83 43.44
N ARG A 382 3.70 -11.79 43.20
CA ARG A 382 5.03 -11.82 43.81
C ARG A 382 6.08 -11.03 43.02
N ARG A 383 5.93 -10.94 41.68
CA ARG A 383 6.94 -10.34 40.80
C ARG A 383 6.60 -8.91 40.36
N LEU A 384 5.36 -8.59 39.98
CA LEU A 384 5.02 -7.24 39.51
C LEU A 384 5.43 -6.13 40.51
N PRO A 385 5.16 -6.23 41.83
CA PRO A 385 5.54 -5.18 42.79
C PRO A 385 7.06 -5.04 43.01
N VAL A 386 7.85 -6.06 42.65
CA VAL A 386 9.32 -6.06 42.77
C VAL A 386 9.96 -5.43 41.52
N LEU A 387 9.34 -5.62 40.35
CA LEU A 387 9.83 -5.18 39.04
C LEU A 387 9.44 -3.73 38.69
N THR A 388 8.36 -3.20 39.29
CA THR A 388 8.01 -1.76 39.19
C THR A 388 9.05 -0.81 39.83
N GLY A 389 10.13 -1.34 40.43
CA GLY A 389 11.17 -0.56 41.10
C GLY A 389 12.14 0.21 40.19
N GLY A 390 12.25 -0.16 38.91
CA GLY A 390 13.27 0.35 37.97
C GLY A 390 12.90 1.64 37.22
N ALA A 391 11.65 1.81 36.80
CA ALA A 391 11.18 2.96 36.00
C ALA A 391 10.28 3.90 36.83
N ARG A 392 10.84 4.51 37.90
CA ARG A 392 10.05 5.29 38.88
C ARG A 392 9.42 6.57 38.30
N ASP A 393 9.95 7.08 37.20
CA ASP A 393 9.54 8.36 36.60
C ASP A 393 8.45 8.21 35.52
N ALA A 394 8.08 6.98 35.16
CA ALA A 394 6.99 6.71 34.20
C ALA A 394 5.62 6.59 34.90
N PRO A 395 4.49 6.86 34.22
CA PRO A 395 3.16 6.60 34.75
C PRO A 395 2.98 5.14 35.18
N VAL A 396 2.27 4.89 36.30
CA VAL A 396 2.05 3.55 36.91
C VAL A 396 1.66 2.48 35.88
N ARG A 397 0.81 2.82 34.92
CA ARG A 397 0.32 1.90 33.89
C ARG A 397 1.42 1.48 32.89
N GLN A 398 2.33 2.39 32.54
CA GLN A 398 3.51 2.04 31.72
C GLN A 398 4.47 1.13 32.51
N GLN A 399 4.57 1.35 33.83
CA GLN A 399 5.31 0.44 34.71
C GLN A 399 4.67 -0.96 34.75
N THR A 400 3.33 -1.06 34.79
CA THR A 400 2.62 -2.36 34.76
C THR A 400 2.85 -3.12 33.46
N LEU A 401 2.77 -2.47 32.29
CA LEU A 401 3.08 -3.13 31.02
C LEU A 401 4.54 -3.59 30.99
N ARG A 402 5.47 -2.68 31.31
CA ARG A 402 6.91 -3.00 31.36
C ARG A 402 7.18 -4.17 32.31
N ALA A 403 6.61 -4.16 33.50
CA ALA A 403 6.75 -5.23 34.47
C ALA A 403 6.11 -6.56 34.00
N THR A 404 5.07 -6.50 33.18
CA THR A 404 4.46 -7.70 32.55
C THR A 404 5.34 -8.27 31.45
N ILE A 405 5.96 -7.42 30.63
CA ILE A 405 6.95 -7.81 29.62
C ILE A 405 8.17 -8.41 30.32
N GLU A 406 8.74 -7.72 31.31
CA GLU A 406 9.87 -8.19 32.11
C GLU A 406 9.56 -9.51 32.83
N TRP A 407 8.34 -9.67 33.36
CA TRP A 407 7.90 -10.93 33.94
C TRP A 407 7.87 -12.06 32.89
N SER A 408 7.33 -11.79 31.71
CA SER A 408 7.25 -12.76 30.60
C SER A 408 8.66 -13.13 30.12
N TYR A 409 9.53 -12.14 29.96
CA TYR A 409 10.94 -12.29 29.61
C TYR A 409 11.71 -13.11 30.67
N ALA A 410 11.53 -12.80 31.96
CA ALA A 410 12.17 -13.52 33.07
C ALA A 410 11.63 -14.95 33.31
N LEU A 411 10.64 -15.39 32.54
CA LEU A 411 10.18 -16.79 32.50
C LEU A 411 10.76 -17.57 31.31
N LEU A 412 11.32 -16.87 30.32
CA LEU A 412 12.04 -17.49 29.22
C LEU A 412 13.32 -18.14 29.74
N GLU A 413 13.73 -19.22 29.07
CA GLU A 413 15.07 -19.78 29.26
C GLU A 413 16.11 -18.78 28.74
N THR A 414 17.32 -18.80 29.31
CA THR A 414 18.40 -17.85 29.00
C THR A 414 18.70 -17.73 27.51
N ARG A 415 18.53 -18.83 26.77
CA ARG A 415 18.70 -18.84 25.32
C ARG A 415 17.63 -18.02 24.59
N LEU A 416 16.36 -18.20 24.93
CA LEU A 416 15.25 -17.45 24.33
C LEU A 416 15.30 -15.96 24.71
N GLN A 417 15.78 -15.63 25.92
CA GLN A 417 16.04 -14.24 26.32
C GLN A 417 17.06 -13.57 25.41
N ALA A 418 18.19 -14.25 25.16
CA ALA A 418 19.23 -13.75 24.27
C ALA A 418 18.73 -13.59 22.82
N VAL A 419 17.93 -14.53 22.32
CA VAL A 419 17.34 -14.42 20.98
C VAL A 419 16.38 -13.24 20.89
N LEU A 420 15.46 -13.08 21.85
CA LEU A 420 14.48 -11.98 21.84
C LEU A 420 15.16 -10.61 21.80
N ARG A 421 16.15 -10.36 22.67
CA ARG A 421 16.85 -9.06 22.70
C ARG A 421 17.62 -8.78 21.41
N ARG A 422 18.19 -9.81 20.78
CA ARG A 422 18.89 -9.65 19.49
C ARG A 422 17.94 -9.39 18.33
N LEU A 423 16.75 -9.98 18.33
CA LEU A 423 15.72 -9.72 17.32
C LEU A 423 15.19 -8.28 17.39
N ALA A 424 15.43 -7.55 18.47
CA ALA A 424 14.95 -6.19 18.62
C ALA A 424 15.63 -5.17 17.68
N VAL A 425 16.74 -5.54 17.03
CA VAL A 425 17.41 -4.67 16.05
C VAL A 425 16.63 -4.51 14.74
N PHE A 426 15.69 -5.40 14.42
CA PHE A 426 14.82 -5.24 13.25
C PHE A 426 13.79 -4.14 13.53
N ALA A 427 13.70 -3.14 12.65
CA ALA A 427 12.75 -2.03 12.76
C ALA A 427 11.34 -2.41 12.29
N GLY A 428 11.23 -3.41 11.43
CA GLY A 428 9.97 -3.94 10.94
C GLY A 428 9.82 -5.44 11.17
N SER A 429 9.12 -6.09 10.24
CA SER A 429 9.08 -7.55 10.21
C SER A 429 10.41 -8.14 9.75
N PHE A 430 10.68 -9.39 10.09
CA PHE A 430 11.88 -10.11 9.65
C PHE A 430 11.54 -11.54 9.22
N SER A 431 12.34 -12.07 8.29
CA SER A 431 12.27 -13.48 7.87
C SER A 431 12.98 -14.41 8.85
N LEU A 432 12.73 -15.71 8.75
CA LEU A 432 13.47 -16.71 9.52
C LEU A 432 14.98 -16.68 9.19
N ASP A 433 15.35 -16.52 7.92
CA ASP A 433 16.76 -16.44 7.49
C ASP A 433 17.46 -15.22 8.12
N ALA A 434 16.82 -14.05 8.11
CA ALA A 434 17.35 -12.86 8.78
C ALA A 434 17.54 -13.10 10.29
N ALA A 435 16.56 -13.73 10.95
CA ALA A 435 16.66 -14.09 12.37
C ALA A 435 17.81 -15.06 12.66
N GLU A 436 18.02 -16.06 11.81
CA GLU A 436 19.13 -17.03 11.90
C GLU A 436 20.48 -16.34 11.75
N GLN A 437 20.63 -15.44 10.78
CA GLN A 437 21.91 -14.80 10.50
C GLN A 437 22.26 -13.69 11.51
N VAL A 438 21.29 -12.85 11.88
CA VAL A 438 21.49 -11.67 12.73
C VAL A 438 21.38 -12.02 14.22
N ALA A 439 20.29 -12.67 14.62
CA ALA A 439 20.02 -12.98 16.03
C ALA A 439 20.58 -14.34 16.48
N LYS A 440 21.07 -15.15 15.53
CA LYS A 440 21.44 -16.56 15.77
C LYS A 440 20.26 -17.31 16.38
N ALA A 441 19.06 -17.11 15.83
CA ALA A 441 17.85 -17.78 16.25
C ALA A 441 17.65 -19.09 15.48
N GLU A 442 17.06 -20.11 16.09
CA GLU A 442 16.59 -21.32 15.40
C GLU A 442 15.04 -21.31 15.27
N LEU A 443 14.49 -22.09 14.34
CA LEU A 443 13.03 -22.18 14.13
C LEU A 443 12.26 -22.50 15.41
N ASP A 444 12.76 -23.42 16.23
CA ASP A 444 12.12 -23.80 17.51
C ASP A 444 12.10 -22.62 18.49
N GLU A 445 13.12 -21.75 18.45
CA GLU A 445 13.21 -20.55 19.30
C GLU A 445 12.23 -19.48 18.84
N ILE A 446 12.11 -19.26 17.52
CA ILE A 446 11.09 -18.37 16.94
C ILE A 446 9.68 -18.87 17.25
N SER A 447 9.42 -20.17 17.05
CA SER A 447 8.13 -20.79 17.38
C SER A 447 7.82 -20.65 18.86
N ALA A 448 8.80 -20.81 19.75
CA ALA A 448 8.62 -20.57 21.16
C ALA A 448 8.24 -19.11 21.43
N LEU A 449 8.98 -18.13 20.87
CA LEU A 449 8.67 -16.71 21.08
C LEU A 449 7.28 -16.30 20.55
N VAL A 450 6.80 -16.92 19.46
CA VAL A 450 5.41 -16.80 18.98
C VAL A 450 4.42 -17.39 19.98
N ASP A 451 4.69 -18.58 20.50
CA ASP A 451 3.90 -19.22 21.57
C ASP A 451 3.87 -18.34 22.83
N TRP A 452 4.91 -17.54 23.08
CA TRP A 452 4.99 -16.54 24.16
C TRP A 452 4.26 -15.22 23.85
N SER A 453 3.69 -15.07 22.66
CA SER A 453 3.08 -13.83 22.15
C SER A 453 4.05 -12.64 22.18
N LEU A 454 5.36 -12.91 22.13
CA LEU A 454 6.42 -11.91 22.04
C LEU A 454 6.76 -11.57 20.58
N LEU A 455 6.44 -12.49 19.66
CA LEU A 455 6.45 -12.30 18.22
C LEU A 455 5.08 -12.62 17.63
N LYS A 456 4.74 -11.98 16.51
CA LYS A 456 3.51 -12.23 15.75
C LYS A 456 3.85 -12.72 14.34
N PRO A 457 3.36 -13.89 13.90
CA PRO A 457 3.47 -14.27 12.50
C PRO A 457 2.54 -13.39 11.66
N ILE A 458 3.04 -12.86 10.55
CA ILE A 458 2.28 -11.96 9.67
C ILE A 458 2.01 -12.55 8.27
N GLY A 459 2.36 -13.81 8.05
CA GLY A 459 2.29 -14.47 6.73
C GLY A 459 3.68 -14.71 6.13
N ASP A 460 3.76 -15.55 5.10
CA ASP A 460 4.95 -15.78 4.26
C ASP A 460 6.26 -16.07 5.02
N GLY A 461 6.16 -16.74 6.17
CA GLY A 461 7.32 -17.07 7.00
C GLY A 461 7.98 -15.87 7.69
N ARG A 462 7.25 -14.75 7.83
CA ARG A 462 7.72 -13.53 8.50
C ARG A 462 7.11 -13.33 9.87
N PHE A 463 7.88 -12.64 10.71
CA PHE A 463 7.55 -12.38 12.09
C PHE A 463 7.70 -10.89 12.40
N LEU A 464 6.83 -10.38 13.27
CA LEU A 464 6.85 -9.00 13.74
C LEU A 464 7.00 -8.99 15.26
N MET A 465 7.91 -8.15 15.76
CA MET A 465 7.96 -7.81 17.19
C MET A 465 7.17 -6.52 17.41
N LEU A 466 6.27 -6.50 18.39
CA LEU A 466 5.54 -5.27 18.71
C LEU A 466 6.50 -4.22 19.29
N GLU A 467 6.30 -2.95 18.93
CA GLU A 467 7.21 -1.86 19.31
C GLU A 467 7.46 -1.78 20.83
N THR A 468 6.43 -1.92 21.66
CA THR A 468 6.60 -1.92 23.13
C THR A 468 7.45 -3.08 23.66
N ILE A 469 7.45 -4.21 22.95
CA ILE A 469 8.29 -5.38 23.27
C ILE A 469 9.71 -5.13 22.75
N ARG A 470 9.83 -4.57 21.55
CA ARG A 470 11.10 -4.17 20.92
C ARG A 470 11.85 -3.15 21.78
N GLU A 471 11.21 -2.11 22.28
CA GLU A 471 11.80 -1.13 23.19
C GLU A 471 12.44 -1.79 24.43
N TYR A 472 11.68 -2.65 25.13
CA TYR A 472 12.21 -3.39 26.27
C TYR A 472 13.37 -4.32 25.87
N ALA A 473 13.24 -4.99 24.73
CA ALA A 473 14.24 -5.93 24.23
C ALA A 473 15.53 -5.21 23.79
N LEU A 474 15.46 -3.98 23.27
CA LEU A 474 16.60 -3.11 22.98
C LEU A 474 17.31 -2.65 24.25
N GLU A 475 16.58 -2.24 25.30
CA GLU A 475 17.19 -1.93 26.61
C GLU A 475 17.92 -3.18 27.17
N ALA A 476 17.28 -4.35 27.09
CA ALA A 476 17.88 -5.62 27.53
C ALA A 476 19.09 -6.06 26.66
N LEU A 477 19.15 -5.61 25.40
CA LEU A 477 20.28 -5.81 24.50
C LEU A 477 21.48 -4.95 24.94
N GLU A 478 21.22 -3.68 25.27
CA GLU A 478 22.22 -2.74 25.79
C GLU A 478 22.81 -3.21 27.13
N GLU A 479 21.95 -3.60 28.07
CA GLU A 479 22.39 -4.21 29.34
C GLU A 479 23.18 -5.51 29.13
N GLY A 480 22.90 -6.20 28.02
CA GLY A 480 23.60 -7.40 27.59
C GLY A 480 25.00 -7.17 27.05
N GLY A 481 25.36 -5.93 26.69
CA GLY A 481 26.66 -5.57 26.15
C GLY A 481 26.96 -6.12 24.75
N GLU A 482 25.93 -6.49 23.98
CA GLU A 482 26.08 -7.08 22.63
C GLU A 482 25.44 -6.24 21.51
N THR A 483 25.02 -4.99 21.81
CA THR A 483 24.33 -4.10 20.87
C THR A 483 25.12 -3.86 19.59
N GLU A 484 26.39 -3.45 19.69
CA GLU A 484 27.25 -3.15 18.53
C GLU A 484 27.42 -4.39 17.64
N GLU A 485 27.75 -5.54 18.25
CA GLU A 485 27.93 -6.82 17.53
C GLU A 485 26.67 -7.24 16.75
N VAL A 486 25.49 -7.04 17.33
CA VAL A 486 24.21 -7.45 16.71
C VAL A 486 23.80 -6.45 15.63
N ARG A 487 23.99 -5.14 15.85
CA ARG A 487 23.73 -4.10 14.84
C ARG A 487 24.69 -4.19 13.65
N ASP A 488 25.95 -4.54 13.89
CA ASP A 488 26.90 -4.84 12.82
C ASP A 488 26.44 -6.04 11.98
N ARG A 489 26.02 -7.14 12.62
CA ARG A 489 25.44 -8.28 11.88
C ARG A 489 24.19 -7.91 11.09
N HIS A 490 23.34 -7.05 11.64
CA HIS A 490 22.15 -6.55 10.94
C HIS A 490 22.54 -5.75 9.69
N LEU A 491 23.46 -4.79 9.84
CA LEU A 491 24.00 -4.01 8.73
C LEU A 491 24.66 -4.89 7.67
N ASP A 492 25.50 -5.84 8.08
CA ASP A 492 26.19 -6.76 7.17
C ASP A 492 25.19 -7.67 6.42
N TYR A 493 24.13 -8.13 7.10
CA TYR A 493 23.07 -8.93 6.48
C TYR A 493 22.32 -8.14 5.39
N PHE A 494 21.86 -6.92 5.71
CA PHE A 494 21.09 -6.12 4.74
C PHE A 494 21.98 -5.57 3.61
N LEU A 495 23.25 -5.29 3.88
CA LEU A 495 24.23 -5.00 2.83
C LEU A 495 24.39 -6.21 1.90
N ALA A 496 24.60 -7.42 2.44
CA ALA A 496 24.72 -8.63 1.64
C ALA A 496 23.44 -8.92 0.83
N LEU A 497 22.26 -8.70 1.41
CA LEU A 497 20.98 -8.84 0.72
C LEU A 497 20.86 -7.89 -0.48
N VAL A 498 21.21 -6.62 -0.30
CA VAL A 498 21.17 -5.62 -1.36
C VAL A 498 22.20 -5.93 -2.45
N GLU A 499 23.39 -6.43 -2.08
CA GLU A 499 24.40 -6.88 -3.04
C GLU A 499 23.98 -8.13 -3.81
N GLU A 500 23.26 -9.05 -3.19
CA GLU A 500 22.65 -10.21 -3.85
C GLU A 500 21.54 -9.78 -4.81
N ALA A 501 20.72 -8.79 -4.41
CA ALA A 501 19.61 -8.29 -5.20
C ALA A 501 20.05 -7.52 -6.45
N GLU A 502 21.11 -6.71 -6.37
CA GLU A 502 21.57 -5.82 -7.46
C GLU A 502 21.61 -6.47 -8.85
N PRO A 503 22.25 -7.64 -9.05
CA PRO A 503 22.28 -8.30 -10.36
C PRO A 503 20.93 -8.91 -10.77
N GLN A 504 20.03 -9.19 -9.82
CA GLN A 504 18.72 -9.80 -10.06
C GLN A 504 17.64 -8.76 -10.40
N LEU A 505 17.84 -7.49 -10.00
CA LEU A 505 16.98 -6.38 -10.38
C LEU A 505 16.98 -6.07 -11.89
N THR A 506 17.77 -6.79 -12.70
CA THR A 506 17.73 -6.77 -14.17
C THR A 506 17.77 -8.20 -14.76
N GLY A 507 17.33 -9.19 -13.97
CA GLY A 507 17.25 -10.61 -14.33
C GLY A 507 15.81 -11.11 -14.42
N ALA A 508 15.66 -12.42 -14.63
CA ALA A 508 14.35 -13.05 -14.84
C ALA A 508 13.41 -12.94 -13.61
N ASP A 509 13.99 -12.93 -12.41
CA ASP A 509 13.25 -12.90 -11.13
C ASP A 509 13.07 -11.47 -10.59
N GLN A 510 13.22 -10.45 -11.44
CA GLN A 510 13.25 -9.04 -11.06
C GLN A 510 12.07 -8.60 -10.18
N GLY A 511 10.84 -9.03 -10.51
CA GLY A 511 9.64 -8.70 -9.73
C GLY A 511 9.71 -9.23 -8.29
N GLU A 512 10.11 -10.49 -8.11
CA GLU A 512 10.25 -11.12 -6.79
C GLU A 512 11.31 -10.40 -5.94
N TRP A 513 12.42 -9.97 -6.56
CA TRP A 513 13.46 -9.21 -5.87
C TRP A 513 13.05 -7.79 -5.48
N TYR A 514 12.26 -7.10 -6.31
CA TYR A 514 11.69 -5.83 -5.91
C TYR A 514 10.72 -5.97 -4.74
N ASP A 515 9.86 -6.99 -4.76
CA ASP A 515 8.91 -7.24 -3.66
C ASP A 515 9.65 -7.63 -2.38
N ARG A 516 10.72 -8.43 -2.49
CA ARG A 516 11.59 -8.76 -1.36
C ARG A 516 12.24 -7.51 -0.76
N LEU A 517 12.82 -6.63 -1.57
CA LEU A 517 13.40 -5.37 -1.08
C LEU A 517 12.35 -4.42 -0.49
N ALA A 518 11.14 -4.39 -1.04
CA ALA A 518 10.05 -3.56 -0.51
C ALA A 518 9.66 -3.97 0.91
N VAL A 519 9.62 -5.27 1.20
CA VAL A 519 9.31 -5.78 2.54
C VAL A 519 10.44 -5.53 3.54
N GLU A 520 11.69 -5.46 3.07
CA GLU A 520 12.87 -5.21 3.91
C GLU A 520 13.27 -3.73 4.00
N HIS A 521 12.52 -2.84 3.36
CA HIS A 521 12.87 -1.43 3.22
C HIS A 521 13.10 -0.74 4.58
N ASP A 522 12.24 -0.99 5.57
CA ASP A 522 12.39 -0.48 6.93
C ASP A 522 13.68 -0.95 7.61
N ASN A 523 14.06 -2.22 7.40
CA ASN A 523 15.28 -2.77 7.96
C ASN A 523 16.53 -2.24 7.24
N VAL A 524 16.45 -1.93 5.94
CA VAL A 524 17.50 -1.21 5.21
C VAL A 524 17.66 0.21 5.75
N GLY A 525 16.56 0.91 6.02
CA GLY A 525 16.58 2.24 6.67
C GLY A 525 17.24 2.22 8.05
N GLU A 526 16.91 1.24 8.89
CA GLU A 526 17.56 1.04 10.20
C GLU A 526 19.06 0.75 10.06
N ALA A 527 19.46 -0.09 9.10
CA ALA A 527 20.86 -0.37 8.81
C ALA A 527 21.62 0.89 8.34
N LEU A 528 21.02 1.71 7.48
CA LEU A 528 21.58 2.99 7.01
C LEU A 528 21.72 4.00 8.16
N SER A 529 20.71 4.13 9.01
CA SER A 529 20.79 5.01 10.18
C SER A 529 21.94 4.57 11.08
N TYR A 530 22.02 3.29 11.42
CA TYR A 530 23.10 2.76 12.25
C TYR A 530 24.48 3.03 11.64
N ALA A 531 24.67 2.74 10.35
CA ALA A 531 25.94 2.99 9.67
C ALA A 531 26.34 4.48 9.70
N CYS A 532 25.37 5.39 9.52
CA CYS A 532 25.64 6.83 9.60
C CYS A 532 25.96 7.26 11.03
N ASP A 533 25.19 6.80 12.01
CA ASP A 533 25.33 7.19 13.43
C ASP A 533 26.61 6.64 14.06
N SER A 534 27.09 5.47 13.60
CA SER A 534 28.38 4.90 14.00
C SER A 534 29.57 5.52 13.24
N GLY A 535 29.33 6.40 12.26
CA GLY A 535 30.37 7.00 11.42
C GLY A 535 30.97 6.05 10.38
N ASP A 536 30.29 4.95 10.05
CA ASP A 536 30.72 3.98 9.04
C ASP A 536 30.27 4.41 7.64
N GLY A 537 30.93 5.44 7.11
CA GLY A 537 30.66 5.94 5.76
C GLY A 537 30.90 4.91 4.64
N GLU A 538 31.74 3.90 4.87
CA GLU A 538 32.03 2.84 3.90
C GLU A 538 30.78 1.98 3.67
N ARG A 539 30.24 1.38 4.73
CA ARG A 539 29.03 0.54 4.64
C ARG A 539 27.79 1.36 4.32
N ALA A 540 27.70 2.60 4.80
CA ALA A 540 26.60 3.51 4.46
C ALA A 540 26.52 3.79 2.95
N LEU A 541 27.63 4.19 2.33
CA LEU A 541 27.67 4.45 0.88
C LEU A 541 27.52 3.18 0.05
N MET A 542 28.07 2.06 0.50
CA MET A 542 27.89 0.77 -0.15
C MET A 542 26.41 0.36 -0.16
N LEU A 543 25.71 0.47 0.97
CA LEU A 543 24.30 0.12 1.06
C LEU A 543 23.43 1.06 0.22
N ALA A 544 23.52 2.38 0.45
CA ALA A 544 22.73 3.39 -0.27
C ALA A 544 23.03 3.44 -1.78
N GLY A 545 24.31 3.27 -2.16
CA GLY A 545 24.74 3.27 -3.55
C GLY A 545 24.36 2.01 -4.31
N THR A 546 24.21 0.87 -3.63
CA THR A 546 23.86 -0.40 -4.29
C THR A 546 22.35 -0.56 -4.46
N ILE A 547 21.54 -0.07 -3.51
CA ILE A 547 20.06 -0.14 -3.57
C ILE A 547 19.42 0.86 -4.56
N TRP A 548 20.21 1.76 -5.16
CA TRP A 548 19.74 2.88 -5.98
C TRP A 548 18.61 2.54 -6.96
N ARG A 549 18.68 1.38 -7.64
CA ARG A 549 17.71 0.98 -8.67
C ARG A 549 16.34 0.64 -8.06
N PHE A 550 16.33 0.10 -6.85
CA PHE A 550 15.08 -0.08 -6.08
C PHE A 550 14.43 1.27 -5.79
N TRP A 551 15.20 2.22 -5.26
CA TRP A 551 14.68 3.56 -4.98
C TRP A 551 14.22 4.30 -6.23
N TRP A 552 14.96 4.18 -7.33
CA TRP A 552 14.61 4.78 -8.62
C TRP A 552 13.29 4.24 -9.16
N ASN A 553 13.19 2.93 -9.39
CA ASN A 553 12.01 2.33 -10.05
C ASN A 553 10.74 2.43 -9.18
N ARG A 554 10.88 2.40 -7.84
CA ARG A 554 9.74 2.52 -6.92
C ARG A 554 9.40 3.96 -6.52
N GLY A 555 10.21 4.95 -6.90
CA GLY A 555 9.93 6.38 -6.67
C GLY A 555 10.25 6.92 -5.28
N TYR A 556 11.27 6.36 -4.60
CA TYR A 556 11.77 6.82 -3.29
C TYR A 556 12.77 7.98 -3.42
N THR A 557 12.55 8.94 -4.31
CA THR A 557 13.54 9.98 -4.67
C THR A 557 13.86 10.94 -3.51
N VAL A 558 12.87 11.29 -2.67
CA VAL A 558 13.08 12.21 -1.54
C VAL A 558 13.88 11.54 -0.42
N GLU A 559 13.51 10.31 -0.07
CA GLU A 559 14.18 9.52 0.96
C GLU A 559 15.61 9.17 0.55
N SER A 560 15.82 8.66 -0.66
CA SER A 560 17.15 8.33 -1.16
C SER A 560 18.10 9.54 -1.13
N ALA A 561 17.61 10.74 -1.48
CA ALA A 561 18.38 11.98 -1.35
C ALA A 561 18.81 12.28 0.11
N HIS A 562 17.94 12.03 1.09
CA HIS A 562 18.27 12.17 2.51
C HIS A 562 19.38 11.19 2.91
N TRP A 563 19.26 9.92 2.51
CA TRP A 563 20.26 8.90 2.83
C TRP A 563 21.61 9.16 2.18
N TYR A 564 21.65 9.58 0.91
CA TYR A 564 22.90 9.99 0.26
C TYR A 564 23.57 11.14 1.01
N ALA A 565 22.81 12.18 1.40
CA ALA A 565 23.35 13.31 2.16
C ALA A 565 23.95 12.88 3.51
N ARG A 566 23.27 12.01 4.27
CA ARG A 566 23.79 11.48 5.55
C ARG A 566 25.02 10.60 5.34
N ALA A 567 24.99 9.69 4.38
CA ALA A 567 26.12 8.79 4.10
C ALA A 567 27.37 9.57 3.67
N PHE A 568 27.23 10.59 2.81
CA PHE A 568 28.36 11.45 2.41
C PHE A 568 28.89 12.31 3.56
N ALA A 569 28.04 12.72 4.51
CA ALA A 569 28.48 13.51 5.68
C ALA A 569 29.46 12.74 6.59
N VAL A 570 29.42 11.40 6.57
CA VAL A 570 30.30 10.54 7.36
C VAL A 570 31.37 9.81 6.52
N ALA A 571 31.43 10.07 5.21
CA ALA A 571 32.32 9.38 4.27
C ALA A 571 33.67 10.10 4.04
N SER A 572 34.46 10.29 5.10
CA SER A 572 35.76 11.00 4.98
C SER A 572 36.89 10.14 4.39
N ASP A 573 36.97 8.85 4.74
CA ASP A 573 38.05 7.92 4.35
C ASP A 573 37.47 6.59 3.81
N VAL A 574 36.66 6.68 2.76
CA VAL A 574 36.01 5.52 2.14
C VAL A 574 36.81 4.97 0.95
N THR A 575 36.60 3.71 0.61
CA THR A 575 37.22 3.08 -0.55
C THR A 575 36.70 3.73 -1.84
N PRO A 576 37.49 3.67 -2.94
CA PRO A 576 37.02 4.13 -4.25
C PRO A 576 35.74 3.44 -4.70
N LYS A 577 35.50 2.18 -4.29
CA LYS A 577 34.29 1.43 -4.63
C LYS A 577 33.04 1.98 -3.94
N ALA A 578 33.10 2.19 -2.62
CA ALA A 578 32.00 2.80 -1.87
C ALA A 578 31.68 4.20 -2.41
N ARG A 579 32.72 5.01 -2.64
CA ARG A 579 32.57 6.34 -3.24
C ARG A 579 31.95 6.29 -4.63
N ALA A 580 32.40 5.37 -5.49
CA ALA A 580 31.86 5.19 -6.83
C ALA A 580 30.37 4.84 -6.83
N ARG A 581 29.96 3.84 -6.01
CA ARG A 581 28.54 3.45 -5.89
C ARG A 581 27.69 4.57 -5.31
N GLY A 582 28.18 5.25 -4.27
CA GLY A 582 27.48 6.37 -3.65
C GLY A 582 27.25 7.52 -4.62
N VAL A 583 28.29 7.94 -5.35
CA VAL A 583 28.18 9.04 -6.33
C VAL A 583 27.30 8.64 -7.51
N PHE A 584 27.39 7.38 -7.98
CA PHE A 584 26.50 6.86 -9.02
C PHE A 584 25.03 6.94 -8.61
N GLY A 585 24.70 6.51 -7.39
CA GLY A 585 23.32 6.60 -6.87
C GLY A 585 22.83 8.04 -6.72
N ALA A 586 23.68 8.94 -6.21
CA ALA A 586 23.36 10.37 -6.09
C ALA A 586 23.12 11.06 -7.45
N ALA A 587 23.86 10.67 -8.49
CA ALA A 587 23.72 11.18 -9.85
C ALA A 587 22.30 10.97 -10.41
N HIS A 588 21.66 9.85 -10.07
CA HIS A 588 20.26 9.63 -10.43
C HIS A 588 19.31 10.60 -9.72
N ILE A 589 19.61 11.06 -8.51
CA ILE A 589 18.78 12.10 -7.86
C ILE A 589 18.87 13.44 -8.60
N ALA A 590 20.06 13.80 -9.08
CA ALA A 590 20.23 14.96 -9.93
C ALA A 590 19.46 14.79 -11.27
N GLU A 591 19.53 13.61 -11.87
CA GLU A 591 18.79 13.25 -13.09
C GLU A 591 17.26 13.36 -12.89
N ALA A 592 16.70 12.76 -11.84
CA ALA A 592 15.27 12.84 -11.51
C ALA A 592 14.77 14.28 -11.33
N ARG A 593 15.63 15.17 -10.81
CA ARG A 593 15.31 16.60 -10.62
C ARG A 593 15.51 17.44 -11.87
N GLY A 594 16.05 16.86 -12.95
CA GLY A 594 16.37 17.55 -14.19
C GLY A 594 17.63 18.44 -14.10
N ASP A 595 18.48 18.26 -13.08
CA ASP A 595 19.76 18.97 -12.96
C ASP A 595 20.85 18.24 -13.77
N ALA A 596 20.79 18.43 -15.09
CA ALA A 596 21.69 17.76 -16.02
C ALA A 596 23.18 18.11 -15.79
N GLU A 597 23.49 19.30 -15.27
CA GLU A 597 24.87 19.71 -15.00
C GLU A 597 25.42 19.01 -13.75
N GLN A 598 24.63 18.93 -12.67
CA GLN A 598 25.02 18.17 -11.49
C GLN A 598 25.13 16.67 -11.82
N ALA A 599 24.16 16.11 -12.55
CA ALA A 599 24.20 14.72 -13.01
C ALA A 599 25.46 14.43 -13.84
N ARG A 600 25.84 15.34 -14.76
CA ARG A 600 27.08 15.22 -15.54
C ARG A 600 28.32 15.14 -14.64
N ILE A 601 28.44 16.03 -13.65
CA ILE A 601 29.59 16.07 -12.74
C ILE A 601 29.71 14.75 -11.96
N GLU A 602 28.59 14.26 -11.43
CA GLU A 602 28.55 13.06 -10.60
C GLU A 602 28.78 11.78 -11.45
N PHE A 603 28.16 11.65 -12.64
CA PHE A 603 28.42 10.52 -13.52
C PHE A 603 29.86 10.52 -14.09
N GLU A 604 30.47 11.68 -14.35
CA GLU A 604 31.90 11.76 -14.72
C GLU A 604 32.80 11.23 -13.60
N GLU A 605 32.53 11.61 -12.36
CA GLU A 605 33.28 11.11 -11.21
C GLU A 605 33.06 9.60 -11.01
N ALA A 606 31.81 9.14 -11.08
CA ALA A 606 31.48 7.72 -10.97
C ALA A 606 32.18 6.90 -12.05
N ALA A 607 32.08 7.29 -13.33
CA ALA A 607 32.73 6.61 -14.44
C ALA A 607 34.26 6.55 -14.26
N ARG A 608 34.90 7.65 -13.84
CA ARG A 608 36.34 7.65 -13.56
C ARG A 608 36.70 6.64 -12.47
N LEU A 609 36.01 6.66 -11.32
CA LEU A 609 36.29 5.76 -10.21
C LEU A 609 36.02 4.30 -10.57
N LEU A 610 34.92 4.01 -11.27
CA LEU A 610 34.54 2.66 -11.72
C LEU A 610 35.57 2.09 -12.70
N GLY A 611 36.13 2.94 -13.58
CA GLY A 611 37.24 2.57 -14.47
C GLY A 611 38.54 2.28 -13.71
N GLU A 612 38.88 3.09 -12.69
CA GLU A 612 40.07 2.88 -11.87
C GLU A 612 40.03 1.55 -11.08
N ILE A 613 38.85 1.15 -10.60
CA ILE A 613 38.67 -0.10 -9.84
C ILE A 613 38.32 -1.32 -10.70
N GLY A 614 38.05 -1.14 -12.00
CA GLY A 614 37.74 -2.23 -12.93
C GLY A 614 36.32 -2.81 -12.81
N GLU A 615 35.35 -2.03 -12.31
CA GLU A 615 33.94 -2.44 -12.23
C GLU A 615 33.23 -2.18 -13.58
N THR A 616 33.56 -3.00 -14.59
CA THR A 616 33.17 -2.79 -16.00
C THR A 616 31.68 -2.61 -16.22
N ARG A 617 30.82 -3.46 -15.60
CA ARG A 617 29.36 -3.37 -15.75
C ARG A 617 28.81 -2.01 -15.30
N TRP A 618 29.27 -1.55 -14.14
CA TRP A 618 28.88 -0.25 -13.59
C TRP A 618 29.43 0.91 -14.42
N LEU A 619 30.67 0.77 -14.94
CA LEU A 619 31.26 1.77 -15.82
C LEU A 619 30.42 1.96 -17.09
N ILE A 620 29.98 0.87 -17.73
CA ILE A 620 29.11 0.94 -18.92
C ILE A 620 27.82 1.70 -18.61
N LEU A 621 27.19 1.41 -17.46
CA LEU A 621 25.98 2.13 -17.02
C LEU A 621 26.26 3.61 -16.77
N ALA A 622 27.34 3.95 -16.05
CA ALA A 622 27.71 5.33 -15.75
C ALA A 622 27.98 6.15 -17.02
N MET A 623 28.67 5.55 -17.99
CA MET A 623 28.92 6.15 -19.30
C MET A 623 27.63 6.34 -20.10
N THR A 624 26.69 5.38 -20.00
CA THR A 624 25.39 5.48 -20.67
C THR A 624 24.58 6.67 -20.16
N HIS A 625 24.47 6.85 -18.84
CA HIS A 625 23.78 8.00 -18.25
C HIS A 625 24.54 9.32 -18.47
N LEU A 626 25.89 9.30 -18.40
CA LEU A 626 26.72 10.46 -18.73
C LEU A 626 26.49 10.95 -20.16
N ALA A 627 26.36 10.04 -21.13
CA ALA A 627 26.02 10.43 -22.50
C ALA A 627 24.66 11.11 -22.58
N GLY A 628 23.66 10.65 -21.82
CA GLY A 628 22.36 11.32 -21.65
C GLY A 628 22.52 12.76 -21.14
N ALA A 629 23.29 12.96 -20.08
CA ALA A 629 23.57 14.29 -19.53
C ALA A 629 24.27 15.20 -20.56
N TYR A 630 25.28 14.70 -21.28
CA TYR A 630 25.94 15.45 -22.36
C TYR A 630 24.98 15.84 -23.47
N ARG A 631 24.07 14.94 -23.87
CA ARG A 631 23.06 15.21 -24.89
C ARG A 631 22.13 16.34 -24.44
N THR A 632 21.61 16.28 -23.21
CA THR A 632 20.72 17.31 -22.64
C THR A 632 21.39 18.68 -22.54
N LEU A 633 22.69 18.72 -22.23
CA LEU A 633 23.48 19.96 -22.15
C LEU A 633 23.93 20.50 -23.52
N GLY A 634 23.63 19.79 -24.62
CA GLY A 634 23.98 20.23 -25.97
C GLY A 634 25.43 19.92 -26.38
N TYR A 635 26.00 18.82 -25.89
CA TYR A 635 27.32 18.31 -26.26
C TYR A 635 27.22 16.97 -27.04
N PRO A 636 26.60 16.95 -28.24
CA PRO A 636 26.30 15.71 -28.95
C PRO A 636 27.56 14.92 -29.34
N GLU A 637 28.67 15.58 -29.70
CA GLU A 637 29.90 14.85 -30.06
C GLU A 637 30.51 14.11 -28.86
N ARG A 638 30.36 14.65 -27.65
CA ARG A 638 30.78 13.95 -26.43
C ARG A 638 29.84 12.81 -26.11
N ALA A 639 28.54 13.04 -26.24
CA ALA A 639 27.52 12.02 -26.01
C ALA A 639 27.75 10.79 -26.91
N ASP A 640 27.94 11.02 -28.22
CA ASP A 640 28.20 9.96 -29.20
C ASP A 640 29.51 9.22 -28.92
N GLY A 641 30.58 9.96 -28.60
CA GLY A 641 31.87 9.37 -28.24
C GLY A 641 31.77 8.47 -27.01
N THR A 642 31.10 8.94 -25.95
CA THR A 642 30.90 8.18 -24.72
C THR A 642 30.06 6.92 -24.95
N GLN A 643 29.00 6.97 -25.77
CA GLN A 643 28.21 5.78 -26.12
C GLN A 643 29.01 4.76 -26.92
N GLN A 644 29.84 5.21 -27.88
CA GLN A 644 30.69 4.31 -28.67
C GLN A 644 31.72 3.59 -27.80
N GLU A 645 32.35 4.30 -26.87
CA GLU A 645 33.28 3.70 -25.90
C GLU A 645 32.58 2.70 -24.97
N ALA A 646 31.39 3.05 -24.46
CA ALA A 646 30.59 2.15 -23.62
C ALA A 646 30.16 0.88 -24.37
N LEU A 647 29.75 1.00 -25.64
CA LEU A 647 29.36 -0.15 -26.47
C LEU A 647 30.56 -1.06 -26.77
N ALA A 648 31.72 -0.47 -27.09
CA ALA A 648 32.95 -1.22 -27.30
C ALA A 648 33.33 -2.00 -26.03
N LEU A 649 33.25 -1.35 -24.87
CA LEU A 649 33.54 -1.99 -23.58
C LEU A 649 32.56 -3.13 -23.26
N ALA A 650 31.27 -2.96 -23.55
CA ALA A 650 30.27 -4.01 -23.39
C ALA A 650 30.57 -5.23 -24.29
N GLN A 651 30.98 -4.98 -25.54
CA GLN A 651 31.36 -6.03 -26.49
C GLN A 651 32.64 -6.77 -26.06
N GLU A 652 33.65 -6.05 -25.60
CA GLU A 652 34.92 -6.62 -25.15
C GLU A 652 34.76 -7.46 -23.87
N SER A 653 33.87 -7.05 -22.97
CA SER A 653 33.59 -7.76 -21.72
C SER A 653 32.54 -8.87 -21.86
N GLY A 654 31.80 -8.91 -22.97
CA GLY A 654 30.68 -9.83 -23.16
C GLY A 654 29.44 -9.48 -22.33
N ASP A 655 29.34 -8.24 -21.84
CA ASP A 655 28.18 -7.75 -21.08
C ASP A 655 27.01 -7.43 -22.02
N VAL A 656 26.23 -8.46 -22.34
CA VAL A 656 25.05 -8.35 -23.22
C VAL A 656 24.01 -7.37 -22.65
N ARG A 657 23.85 -7.31 -21.32
CA ARG A 657 22.91 -6.38 -20.66
C ARG A 657 23.37 -4.94 -20.84
N GLY A 658 24.63 -4.66 -20.52
CA GLY A 658 25.23 -3.34 -20.72
C GLY A 658 25.15 -2.90 -22.19
N GLY A 659 25.44 -3.82 -23.11
CA GLY A 659 25.34 -3.57 -24.56
C GLY A 659 23.93 -3.18 -25.01
N ALA A 660 22.91 -3.89 -24.53
CA ALA A 660 21.51 -3.58 -24.85
C ALA A 660 21.08 -2.21 -24.32
N VAL A 661 21.47 -1.84 -23.09
CA VAL A 661 21.20 -0.51 -22.51
C VAL A 661 21.86 0.59 -23.33
N VAL A 662 23.14 0.43 -23.72
CA VAL A 662 23.84 1.40 -24.55
C VAL A 662 23.15 1.57 -25.91
N LYS A 663 22.78 0.46 -26.57
CA LYS A 663 22.07 0.49 -27.87
C LYS A 663 20.72 1.18 -27.78
N SER A 664 19.95 0.93 -26.73
CA SER A 664 18.68 1.62 -26.46
C SER A 664 18.90 3.13 -26.34
N ASN A 665 19.92 3.57 -25.60
CA ASN A 665 20.23 5.00 -25.48
C ASN A 665 20.70 5.63 -26.81
N MET A 666 21.53 4.93 -27.58
CA MET A 666 21.94 5.36 -28.93
C MET A 666 20.74 5.48 -29.88
N ALA A 667 19.81 4.53 -29.81
CA ALA A 667 18.59 4.53 -30.60
C ALA A 667 17.68 5.71 -30.23
N SER A 668 17.57 6.05 -28.95
CA SER A 668 16.85 7.25 -28.50
C SER A 668 17.44 8.54 -29.08
N PHE A 669 18.77 8.65 -29.17
CA PHE A 669 19.41 9.83 -29.79
C PHE A 669 19.13 9.90 -31.29
N LEU A 670 19.22 8.78 -32.01
CA LEU A 670 18.87 8.70 -33.43
C LEU A 670 17.41 9.07 -33.68
N LEU A 671 16.50 8.61 -32.81
CA LEU A 671 15.09 8.94 -32.88
C LEU A 671 14.85 10.44 -32.65
N ALA A 672 15.58 11.07 -31.72
CA ALA A 672 15.53 12.51 -31.51
C ALA A 672 16.09 13.31 -32.70
N ASP A 673 17.10 12.76 -33.39
CA ASP A 673 17.66 13.32 -34.64
C ASP A 673 16.79 13.06 -35.89
N GLY A 674 15.72 12.27 -35.76
CA GLY A 674 14.78 11.94 -36.83
C GLY A 674 15.19 10.76 -37.71
N ASP A 675 16.23 10.00 -37.35
CA ASP A 675 16.68 8.79 -38.05
C ASP A 675 15.91 7.56 -37.53
N GLU A 676 14.60 7.55 -37.81
CA GLU A 676 13.65 6.53 -37.32
C GLU A 676 14.04 5.11 -37.76
N GLU A 677 14.56 4.96 -38.98
CA GLU A 677 14.91 3.66 -39.55
C GLU A 677 16.09 3.00 -38.79
N ARG A 678 17.12 3.78 -38.45
CA ARG A 678 18.25 3.28 -37.66
C ARG A 678 17.89 3.12 -36.19
N ALA A 679 17.07 4.01 -35.63
CA ALA A 679 16.55 3.86 -34.29
C ALA A 679 15.75 2.55 -34.14
N ALA A 680 14.83 2.27 -35.07
CA ALA A 680 14.02 1.04 -35.08
C ALA A 680 14.89 -0.23 -35.01
N ARG A 681 15.95 -0.28 -35.82
CA ARG A 681 16.88 -1.43 -35.85
C ARG A 681 17.59 -1.61 -34.51
N LEU A 682 18.17 -0.54 -33.96
CA LEU A 682 18.90 -0.64 -32.69
C LEU A 682 17.99 -0.97 -31.51
N PHE A 683 16.77 -0.40 -31.45
CA PHE A 683 15.79 -0.79 -30.44
C PHE A 683 15.37 -2.25 -30.56
N ALA A 684 15.18 -2.77 -31.79
CA ALA A 684 14.85 -4.17 -32.00
C ALA A 684 15.99 -5.11 -31.57
N GLU A 685 17.24 -4.79 -31.92
CA GLU A 685 18.41 -5.54 -31.46
C GLU A 685 18.54 -5.53 -29.94
N ALA A 686 18.38 -4.36 -29.31
CA ALA A 686 18.44 -4.24 -27.85
C ALA A 686 17.31 -5.03 -27.18
N LEU A 687 16.09 -4.98 -27.72
CA LEU A 687 14.95 -5.75 -27.19
C LEU A 687 15.20 -7.26 -27.25
N GLU A 688 15.78 -7.77 -28.34
CA GLU A 688 16.16 -9.18 -28.43
C GLU A 688 17.24 -9.55 -27.40
N GLU A 689 18.21 -8.67 -27.17
CA GLU A 689 19.25 -8.86 -26.16
C GLU A 689 18.67 -8.86 -24.73
N HIS A 690 17.82 -7.88 -24.38
CA HIS A 690 17.13 -7.84 -23.08
C HIS A 690 16.31 -9.10 -22.83
N ARG A 691 15.57 -9.58 -23.85
CA ARG A 691 14.83 -10.85 -23.77
C ARG A 691 15.73 -12.06 -23.57
N SER A 692 16.88 -12.09 -24.23
CA SER A 692 17.82 -13.22 -24.15
C SER A 692 18.43 -13.40 -22.75
N VAL A 693 18.50 -12.32 -21.97
CA VAL A 693 19.06 -12.28 -20.62
C VAL A 693 18.01 -12.18 -19.51
N GLY A 694 16.72 -12.24 -19.89
CA GLY A 694 15.58 -12.18 -18.98
C GLY A 694 15.36 -10.82 -18.33
N ASP A 695 15.85 -9.73 -18.90
CA ASP A 695 15.70 -8.37 -18.36
C ASP A 695 14.29 -7.85 -18.70
N VAL A 696 13.37 -8.00 -17.75
CA VAL A 696 11.95 -7.62 -17.91
C VAL A 696 11.81 -6.11 -18.06
N TYR A 697 12.55 -5.34 -17.26
CA TYR A 697 12.60 -3.88 -17.35
C TYR A 697 13.09 -3.40 -18.72
N GLY A 698 14.25 -3.89 -19.17
CA GLY A 698 14.79 -3.55 -20.48
C GLY A 698 13.87 -3.98 -21.62
N THR A 699 13.17 -5.12 -21.48
CA THR A 699 12.17 -5.59 -22.44
C THR A 699 10.96 -4.63 -22.49
N ALA A 700 10.45 -4.18 -21.35
CA ALA A 700 9.34 -3.24 -21.27
C ALA A 700 9.71 -1.90 -21.93
N LEU A 701 10.89 -1.36 -21.65
CA LEU A 701 11.38 -0.13 -22.28
C LEU A 701 11.60 -0.30 -23.79
N GLY A 702 12.17 -1.41 -24.23
CA GLY A 702 12.36 -1.71 -25.65
C GLY A 702 11.03 -1.71 -26.42
N PHE A 703 9.97 -2.25 -25.81
CA PHE A 703 8.62 -2.15 -26.37
C PHE A 703 8.10 -0.72 -26.45
N ALA A 704 8.22 0.08 -25.39
CA ALA A 704 7.79 1.49 -25.41
C ALA A 704 8.53 2.30 -26.49
N SER A 705 9.84 2.07 -26.63
CA SER A 705 10.65 2.73 -27.66
C SER A 705 10.22 2.32 -29.08
N LEU A 706 10.00 1.02 -29.34
CA LEU A 706 9.48 0.55 -30.62
C LEU A 706 8.04 1.02 -30.88
N ALA A 707 7.23 1.19 -29.85
CA ALA A 707 5.90 1.77 -29.97
C ALA A 707 5.96 3.22 -30.45
N THR A 708 6.86 4.01 -29.87
CA THR A 708 7.10 5.40 -30.28
C THR A 708 7.57 5.50 -31.73
N VAL A 709 8.48 4.61 -32.16
CA VAL A 709 8.93 4.53 -33.56
C VAL A 709 7.77 4.18 -34.49
N ALA A 710 6.99 3.14 -34.17
CA ALA A 710 5.85 2.71 -34.97
C ALA A 710 4.83 3.83 -35.16
N PHE A 711 4.53 4.58 -34.09
CA PHE A 711 3.62 5.72 -34.14
C PHE A 711 4.13 6.83 -35.08
N ARG A 712 5.41 7.19 -35.01
CA ARG A 712 5.99 8.21 -35.91
C ARG A 712 5.99 7.79 -37.37
N SER A 713 6.14 6.49 -37.63
CA SER A 713 6.02 5.89 -38.96
C SER A 713 4.56 5.71 -39.43
N GLY A 714 3.56 6.05 -38.61
CA GLY A 714 2.14 5.98 -38.95
C GLY A 714 1.51 4.59 -38.80
N ASP A 715 2.17 3.67 -38.09
CA ASP A 715 1.65 2.34 -37.76
C ASP A 715 1.05 2.33 -36.34
N ASP A 716 -0.12 2.94 -36.20
CA ASP A 716 -0.83 3.09 -34.92
C ASP A 716 -1.21 1.74 -34.29
N GLU A 717 -1.44 0.71 -35.12
CA GLU A 717 -1.80 -0.63 -34.63
C GLU A 717 -0.60 -1.31 -33.98
N GLN A 718 0.58 -1.26 -34.62
CA GLN A 718 1.80 -1.80 -34.04
C GLN A 718 2.24 -0.99 -32.81
N ALA A 719 2.06 0.35 -32.84
CA ALA A 719 2.33 1.21 -31.69
C ALA A 719 1.48 0.80 -30.48
N ALA A 720 0.18 0.61 -30.67
CA ALA A 720 -0.73 0.24 -29.60
C ALA A 720 -0.40 -1.13 -28.98
N ARG A 721 -0.10 -2.14 -29.81
CA ARG A 721 0.34 -3.46 -29.35
C ARG A 721 1.61 -3.39 -28.50
N ASN A 722 2.60 -2.62 -28.95
CA ASN A 722 3.87 -2.47 -28.24
C ASN A 722 3.70 -1.72 -26.91
N PHE A 723 2.92 -0.63 -26.86
CA PHE A 723 2.62 0.06 -25.60
C PHE A 723 1.85 -0.82 -24.62
N THR A 724 0.89 -1.62 -25.11
CA THR A 724 0.13 -2.56 -24.29
C THR A 724 1.05 -3.58 -23.60
N GLU A 725 2.00 -4.14 -24.35
CA GLU A 725 2.96 -5.09 -23.79
C GLU A 725 3.93 -4.43 -22.80
N SER A 726 4.39 -3.21 -23.11
CA SER A 726 5.23 -2.42 -22.22
C SER A 726 4.55 -2.14 -20.88
N LEU A 727 3.30 -1.67 -20.90
CA LEU A 727 2.49 -1.40 -19.70
C LEU A 727 2.29 -2.65 -18.85
N ARG A 728 1.99 -3.81 -19.48
CA ARG A 728 1.81 -5.09 -18.77
C ARG A 728 3.10 -5.53 -18.08
N LEU A 729 4.23 -5.45 -18.76
CA LEU A 729 5.53 -5.84 -18.20
C LEU A 729 5.95 -4.92 -17.06
N SER A 730 5.87 -3.59 -17.23
CA SER A 730 6.21 -2.63 -16.17
C SER A 730 5.28 -2.75 -14.95
N SER A 731 3.99 -3.04 -15.16
CA SER A 731 3.06 -3.36 -14.05
C SER A 731 3.46 -4.64 -13.31
N SER A 732 3.91 -5.67 -14.01
CA SER A 732 4.26 -6.96 -13.40
C SER A 732 5.45 -6.88 -12.43
N ILE A 733 6.34 -5.90 -12.61
CA ILE A 733 7.49 -5.65 -11.73
C ILE A 733 7.30 -4.46 -10.79
N GLY A 734 6.13 -3.81 -10.82
CA GLY A 734 5.82 -2.64 -9.99
C GLY A 734 6.71 -1.42 -10.25
N ASP A 735 7.11 -1.20 -11.51
CA ASP A 735 7.97 -0.08 -11.91
C ASP A 735 7.16 1.20 -12.12
N THR A 736 6.97 1.93 -11.02
CA THR A 736 6.26 3.21 -10.98
C THR A 736 6.85 4.22 -11.95
N HIS A 737 8.18 4.35 -11.99
CA HIS A 737 8.86 5.34 -12.81
C HIS A 737 8.60 5.10 -14.31
N SER A 738 8.83 3.88 -14.78
CA SER A 738 8.61 3.55 -16.20
C SER A 738 7.15 3.63 -16.59
N LEU A 739 6.21 3.18 -15.73
CA LEU A 739 4.79 3.26 -16.04
C LEU A 739 4.34 4.70 -16.34
N ILE A 740 4.80 5.68 -15.56
CA ILE A 740 4.45 7.09 -15.78
C ILE A 740 4.99 7.60 -17.12
N GLY A 741 6.24 7.30 -17.47
CA GLY A 741 6.81 7.68 -18.78
C GLY A 741 6.13 6.98 -19.95
N ILE A 742 5.77 5.70 -19.80
CA ILE A 742 5.03 4.94 -20.82
C ILE A 742 3.63 5.52 -21.02
N LEU A 743 2.93 5.88 -19.93
CA LEU A 743 1.64 6.56 -20.02
C LEU A 743 1.75 7.88 -20.79
N ALA A 744 2.76 8.70 -20.46
CA ALA A 744 3.00 9.98 -21.13
C ALA A 744 3.23 9.83 -22.65
N THR A 745 3.98 8.80 -23.04
CA THR A 745 4.33 8.55 -24.45
C THR A 745 3.25 7.80 -25.24
N ALA A 746 2.33 7.09 -24.58
CA ALA A 746 1.21 6.39 -25.21
C ALA A 746 0.03 7.29 -25.59
N VAL A 747 -0.12 8.45 -24.93
CA VAL A 747 -1.25 9.39 -25.14
C VAL A 747 -1.54 9.71 -26.62
N PRO A 748 -0.55 10.01 -27.48
CA PRO A 748 -0.83 10.34 -28.87
C PRO A 748 -1.40 9.17 -29.67
N VAL A 749 -1.02 7.93 -29.35
CA VAL A 749 -1.56 6.73 -29.99
C VAL A 749 -3.02 6.55 -29.62
N VAL A 750 -3.36 6.73 -28.35
CA VAL A 750 -4.75 6.71 -27.87
C VAL A 750 -5.60 7.76 -28.59
N PHE A 751 -5.07 8.98 -28.74
CA PHE A 751 -5.75 10.04 -29.50
C PHE A 751 -5.94 9.67 -30.98
N ALA A 752 -4.90 9.17 -31.65
CA ALA A 752 -4.93 8.81 -33.06
C ALA A 752 -5.93 7.68 -33.37
N ARG A 753 -6.13 6.76 -32.42
CA ARG A 753 -7.15 5.70 -32.47
C ARG A 753 -8.59 6.21 -32.28
N GLY A 754 -8.76 7.50 -31.99
CA GLY A 754 -10.06 8.17 -31.91
C GLY A 754 -10.61 8.30 -30.49
N ASP A 755 -9.88 7.89 -29.46
CA ASP A 755 -10.29 8.04 -28.07
C ASP A 755 -9.76 9.35 -27.45
N ALA A 756 -10.39 10.46 -27.85
CA ALA A 756 -10.02 11.77 -27.33
C ALA A 756 -10.29 11.93 -25.83
N VAL A 757 -11.23 11.17 -25.25
CA VAL A 757 -11.57 11.24 -23.82
C VAL A 757 -10.49 10.59 -22.99
N SER A 758 -10.15 9.33 -23.27
CA SER A 758 -9.07 8.63 -22.57
C SER A 758 -7.73 9.30 -22.83
N SER A 759 -7.49 9.86 -24.02
CA SER A 759 -6.30 10.67 -24.27
C SER A 759 -6.20 11.88 -23.32
N ALA A 760 -7.28 12.66 -23.15
CA ALA A 760 -7.28 13.79 -22.23
C ALA A 760 -7.07 13.36 -20.76
N GLN A 761 -7.72 12.28 -20.35
CA GLN A 761 -7.58 11.70 -19.01
C GLN A 761 -6.14 11.25 -18.75
N LEU A 762 -5.55 10.50 -19.68
CA LEU A 762 -4.18 9.98 -19.56
C LEU A 762 -3.13 11.09 -19.62
N SER A 763 -3.35 12.16 -20.40
CA SER A 763 -2.50 13.34 -20.37
C SER A 763 -2.44 13.97 -18.98
N ALA A 764 -3.61 14.18 -18.37
CA ALA A 764 -3.71 14.75 -17.03
C ALA A 764 -3.08 13.81 -15.99
N ALA A 765 -3.39 12.53 -16.05
CA ALA A 765 -2.84 11.51 -15.15
C ALA A 765 -1.31 11.46 -15.22
N ALA A 766 -0.72 11.42 -16.43
CA ALA A 766 0.73 11.38 -16.59
C ALA A 766 1.42 12.60 -15.96
N VAL A 767 0.85 13.80 -16.12
CA VAL A 767 1.38 15.03 -15.50
C VAL A 767 1.24 15.00 -13.97
N THR A 768 0.09 14.55 -13.46
CA THR A 768 -0.18 14.50 -12.02
C THR A 768 0.67 13.43 -11.34
N LEU A 769 0.77 12.24 -11.91
CA LEU A 769 1.57 11.12 -11.38
C LEU A 769 3.07 11.42 -11.44
N SER A 770 3.57 12.00 -12.54
CA SER A 770 4.96 12.46 -12.63
C SER A 770 5.30 13.45 -11.52
N LYS A 771 4.40 14.42 -11.28
CA LYS A 771 4.55 15.35 -10.16
C LYS A 771 4.56 14.56 -8.86
N ALA A 772 3.49 13.84 -8.52
CA ALA A 772 3.32 13.05 -7.29
C ALA A 772 4.58 12.28 -6.87
N HIS A 773 5.21 11.56 -7.79
CA HIS A 773 6.38 10.73 -7.51
C HIS A 773 7.74 11.47 -7.61
N GLY A 774 7.73 12.77 -7.90
CA GLY A 774 8.95 13.60 -7.94
C GLY A 774 9.81 13.38 -9.18
N PHE A 775 9.21 12.92 -10.28
CA PHE A 775 9.90 12.68 -11.55
C PHE A 775 9.70 13.85 -12.51
N ALA A 776 10.77 14.35 -13.12
CA ALA A 776 10.65 15.31 -14.21
C ALA A 776 10.35 14.58 -15.53
N LEU A 777 9.22 14.92 -16.16
CA LEU A 777 9.02 14.61 -17.58
C LEU A 777 10.06 15.36 -18.40
N ASP A 778 10.64 14.69 -19.39
CA ASP A 778 11.60 15.33 -20.27
C ASP A 778 10.91 16.37 -21.18
N ARG A 779 11.73 17.12 -21.91
CA ARG A 779 11.23 18.20 -22.77
C ARG A 779 10.34 17.68 -23.91
N ASP A 780 10.66 16.51 -24.46
CA ASP A 780 9.94 15.92 -25.58
C ASP A 780 8.62 15.30 -25.12
N GLU A 781 8.61 14.58 -24.01
CA GLU A 781 7.41 14.06 -23.34
C GLU A 781 6.44 15.18 -22.99
N ARG A 782 6.95 16.26 -22.39
CA ARG A 782 6.11 17.41 -22.02
C ARG A 782 5.51 18.09 -23.24
N ARG A 783 6.30 18.25 -24.31
CA ARG A 783 5.80 18.79 -25.59
C ARG A 783 4.73 17.88 -26.18
N LEU A 784 4.97 16.56 -26.18
CA LEU A 784 4.05 15.55 -26.72
C LEU A 784 2.69 15.60 -26.00
N LEU A 785 2.72 15.69 -24.67
CA LEU A 785 1.52 15.82 -23.84
C LEU A 785 0.80 17.14 -24.09
N ASP A 786 1.52 18.26 -24.15
CA ASP A 786 0.94 19.60 -24.40
C ASP A 786 0.26 19.65 -25.78
N ASP A 787 0.93 19.15 -26.82
CA ASP A 787 0.41 19.12 -28.20
C ASP A 787 -0.83 18.21 -28.31
N THR A 788 -0.79 17.03 -27.67
CA THR A 788 -1.89 16.07 -27.69
C THR A 788 -3.09 16.55 -26.87
N ALA A 789 -2.85 17.15 -25.70
CA ALA A 789 -3.90 17.77 -24.90
C ALA A 789 -4.60 18.90 -25.66
N LEU A 790 -3.85 19.71 -26.43
CA LEU A 790 -4.42 20.74 -27.27
C LEU A 790 -5.29 20.15 -28.39
N ALA A 791 -4.88 19.03 -29.00
CA ALA A 791 -5.66 18.31 -29.99
C ALA A 791 -6.95 17.70 -29.39
N ALA A 792 -6.84 17.07 -28.23
CA ALA A 792 -7.97 16.54 -27.47
C ALA A 792 -8.97 17.63 -27.08
N ARG A 793 -8.49 18.80 -26.62
CA ARG A 793 -9.36 19.95 -26.32
C ARG A 793 -10.16 20.42 -27.53
N ARG A 794 -9.54 20.44 -28.72
CA ARG A 794 -10.24 20.78 -29.97
C ARG A 794 -11.28 19.73 -30.35
N ALA A 795 -10.99 18.45 -30.13
CA ALA A 795 -11.90 17.35 -30.47
C ALA A 795 -13.10 17.27 -29.51
N LEU A 796 -12.89 17.49 -28.20
CA LEU A 796 -13.91 17.33 -27.17
C LEU A 796 -14.74 18.60 -26.90
N GLY A 797 -14.20 19.79 -27.19
CA GLY A 797 -14.85 21.05 -26.85
C GLY A 797 -15.06 21.18 -25.34
N GLU A 798 -16.30 21.45 -24.92
CA GLU A 798 -16.66 21.64 -23.50
C GLU A 798 -16.41 20.39 -22.63
N ARG A 799 -16.43 19.19 -23.21
CA ARG A 799 -16.18 17.92 -22.49
C ARG A 799 -14.71 17.71 -22.11
N PHE A 800 -13.80 18.55 -22.58
CA PHE A 800 -12.37 18.41 -22.29
C PHE A 800 -12.08 18.61 -20.80
N GLU A 801 -12.68 19.62 -20.17
CA GLU A 801 -12.37 19.96 -18.77
C GLU A 801 -12.83 18.83 -17.83
N ASP A 802 -13.99 18.20 -18.11
CA ASP A 802 -14.47 17.03 -17.36
C ASP A 802 -13.53 15.83 -17.52
N ALA A 803 -13.06 15.57 -18.74
CA ALA A 803 -12.11 14.49 -19.01
C ALA A 803 -10.74 14.75 -18.36
N TRP A 804 -10.26 16.00 -18.40
CA TRP A 804 -9.02 16.39 -17.76
C TRP A 804 -9.09 16.21 -16.24
N ALA A 805 -10.15 16.74 -15.60
CA ALA A 805 -10.37 16.60 -14.17
C ALA A 805 -10.47 15.12 -13.73
N ALA A 806 -11.20 14.29 -14.49
CA ALA A 806 -11.26 12.86 -14.23
C ALA A 806 -9.89 12.17 -14.35
N GLY A 807 -8.99 12.68 -15.21
CA GLY A 807 -7.64 12.18 -15.34
C GLY A 807 -6.70 12.61 -14.19
N GLU A 808 -6.89 13.81 -13.65
CA GLU A 808 -6.13 14.29 -12.48
C GLU A 808 -6.40 13.45 -11.23
N GLU A 809 -7.55 12.77 -11.17
CA GLU A 809 -7.95 11.90 -10.06
C GLU A 809 -7.49 10.43 -10.23
N LEU A 810 -6.89 10.06 -11.37
CA LEU A 810 -6.48 8.67 -11.62
C LEU A 810 -5.24 8.28 -10.83
N GLU A 811 -5.39 7.24 -10.01
CA GLU A 811 -4.27 6.49 -9.45
C GLU A 811 -3.49 5.76 -10.56
N LEU A 812 -2.21 5.47 -10.32
CA LEU A 812 -1.34 4.83 -11.31
C LEU A 812 -1.94 3.54 -11.89
N ALA A 813 -2.49 2.67 -11.05
CA ALA A 813 -3.10 1.42 -11.50
C ALA A 813 -4.31 1.67 -12.42
N ALA A 814 -5.16 2.64 -12.07
CA ALA A 814 -6.33 3.00 -12.87
C ALA A 814 -5.94 3.68 -14.19
N ALA A 815 -4.90 4.51 -14.20
CA ALA A 815 -4.35 5.11 -15.41
C ALA A 815 -3.79 4.03 -16.36
N VAL A 816 -3.10 3.02 -15.82
CA VAL A 816 -2.62 1.87 -16.60
C VAL A 816 -3.77 1.07 -17.19
N ASP A 817 -4.79 0.75 -16.39
CA ASP A 817 -5.97 0.02 -16.88
C ASP A 817 -6.72 0.80 -17.98
N LEU A 818 -6.86 2.13 -17.80
CA LEU A 818 -7.46 3.00 -18.81
C LEU A 818 -6.65 3.01 -20.11
N ALA A 819 -5.31 3.09 -20.01
CA ALA A 819 -4.44 3.04 -21.17
C ALA A 819 -4.52 1.69 -21.88
N LEU A 820 -4.52 0.57 -21.15
CA LEU A 820 -4.68 -0.77 -21.72
C LEU A 820 -6.01 -0.91 -22.47
N GLN A 821 -7.11 -0.42 -21.89
CA GLN A 821 -8.43 -0.45 -22.54
C GLN A 821 -8.49 0.41 -23.81
N ALA A 822 -7.80 1.55 -23.84
CA ALA A 822 -7.81 2.46 -24.97
C ALA A 822 -6.85 2.04 -26.11
N LEU A 823 -5.86 1.21 -25.80
CA LEU A 823 -4.89 0.67 -26.76
C LEU A 823 -5.34 -0.64 -27.40
N ASP A 824 -6.16 -1.45 -26.70
CA ASP A 824 -6.86 -2.60 -27.29
C ASP A 824 -7.80 -2.16 -28.44
#